data_AF-A0A957T2D7-F1
#
_entry.id   AF-A0A957T2D7-F1
#
_cell.length_a   1.000
_cell.length_b   1.000
_cell.length_c   1.000
_cell.angle_alpha   90.00
_cell.angle_beta   90.00
_cell.angle_gamma   90.00
#
_symmetry.space_group_name_H-M   'P 1'
#
loop_
_entity.id
_entity.type
_entity.pdbx_description
1 polymer ?
#
loop_
_entity_poly.entity_id
_entity_poly.type
_entity_poly.pdbx_seq_one_letter_code
_entity_poly.pdbx_strand_id
1 'polypeptide(L)'
;MFWLFAGALPTPWRTTTILLWLGLFFFAILTIRLKDTPFTVGGINGDARFYTTYVTKMAAYPGYGDMFYKDLPAFYPPLYYFVVGRVADWFAIEPFRVMKGALLVTVMALPLFTGWLWRRLVDERIAAAVALCMLVFPDWFKPNEWLALALFVPWWLHWVDNVTHYQPRGRVARWRWWLVGGLIGAIILQLYFFWLFVGGTTLGARIGWWLCCRRRDRVLRQRLMQSVLMLALTALLSAPFWVPYLLIIFVTTGAQPLQNRFFGASKIPLPLYFFEENWQSVVYLGGLFYILVAAPLDRVARGLRWLLVGFALWVGLGYVAILIDMTLLTFRSYPVLAYLLGAGAFLGLFRLWQNSNELMQRWPAIPWRLVATTLLMLVILLFANNVVQEVLAQENVQDAVEATYPAEELASFDQLTAGNYRDRVIFVTDGYRSILFFRPIYSFLAWSAHFSHPAGQFHQRVDFLKNLASLHDPLLFAQALAHNQYDQIDYWLLAEEAEHWHFSFVDDNFPNRVVDREINFPKTLFVEPYFQTSRVDSYAMLKPGDLPPLPDSAQFSTEDSLDAVARAYLLSTRFAADLPLPNATELRADSEALLQDADLTALPVALLLDLQPVATGAAAAAVNQALASRLQWPEPVTLVDDTGVPSVQLLGYQL
;
A
#
# COMPACT_ATOMS: atom_id res chain seq x y z
N MET A 1 -10.77 34.91 -25.46
CA MET A 1 -9.38 35.27 -25.79
C MET A 1 -8.53 34.08 -26.26
N PHE A 2 -8.53 32.93 -25.57
CA PHE A 2 -7.69 31.75 -25.89
C PHE A 2 -7.87 31.12 -27.29
N TRP A 3 -9.08 31.14 -27.85
CA TRP A 3 -9.34 30.63 -29.21
C TRP A 3 -8.73 31.48 -30.33
N LEU A 4 -8.46 32.76 -30.08
CA LEU A 4 -7.96 33.69 -31.09
C LEU A 4 -6.45 33.50 -31.34
N PHE A 5 -5.65 33.20 -30.32
CA PHE A 5 -4.22 32.93 -30.48
C PHE A 5 -3.91 31.55 -31.07
N ALA A 6 -4.69 30.52 -30.72
CA ALA A 6 -4.56 29.21 -31.36
C ALA A 6 -5.06 29.22 -32.81
N GLY A 7 -5.85 30.21 -33.21
CA GLY A 7 -6.47 30.36 -34.53
C GLY A 7 -5.51 30.43 -35.71
N ALA A 8 -4.22 30.70 -35.49
CA ALA A 8 -3.19 30.84 -36.54
C ALA A 8 -2.33 29.58 -36.76
N LEU A 9 -2.36 28.60 -35.85
CA LEU A 9 -1.52 27.39 -35.93
C LEU A 9 -2.21 26.27 -36.73
N PRO A 10 -1.48 25.32 -37.34
CA PRO A 10 -2.09 24.10 -37.88
C PRO A 10 -2.79 23.31 -36.76
N THR A 11 -3.91 22.64 -37.09
CA THR A 11 -4.79 21.90 -36.15
C THR A 11 -4.08 21.09 -35.05
N PRO A 12 -3.06 20.25 -35.36
CA PRO A 12 -2.37 19.46 -34.33
C PRO A 12 -1.61 20.30 -33.29
N TRP A 13 -1.16 21.49 -33.66
CA TRP A 13 -0.50 22.42 -32.75
C TRP A 13 -1.50 23.12 -31.84
N ARG A 14 -2.71 23.43 -32.33
CA ARG A 14 -3.77 24.05 -31.51
C ARG A 14 -4.18 23.20 -30.32
N THR A 15 -4.46 21.93 -30.56
CA THR A 15 -4.88 20.98 -29.53
C THR A 15 -3.77 20.80 -28.50
N THR A 16 -2.52 20.67 -28.94
CA THR A 16 -1.37 20.54 -28.04
C THR A 16 -1.20 21.80 -27.18
N THR A 17 -1.34 22.99 -27.77
CA THR A 17 -1.30 24.27 -27.04
C THR A 17 -2.43 24.36 -26.00
N ILE A 18 -3.66 23.98 -26.33
CA ILE A 18 -4.78 23.96 -25.38
C ILE A 18 -4.47 23.04 -24.19
N LEU A 19 -3.98 21.82 -24.47
CA LEU A 19 -3.62 20.86 -23.43
C LEU A 19 -2.47 21.35 -22.56
N LEU A 20 -1.48 22.04 -23.15
CA LEU A 20 -0.37 22.66 -22.40
C LEU A 20 -0.90 23.74 -21.45
N TRP A 21 -1.73 24.66 -21.94
CA TRP A 21 -2.33 25.71 -21.11
C TRP A 21 -3.19 25.14 -19.99
N LEU A 22 -3.93 24.07 -20.29
CA LEU A 22 -4.73 23.39 -19.30
C LEU A 22 -3.86 22.79 -18.19
N GLY A 23 -2.78 22.09 -18.55
CA GLY A 23 -1.80 21.59 -17.60
C GLY A 23 -1.15 22.71 -16.76
N LEU A 24 -0.76 23.82 -17.41
CA LEU A 24 -0.18 24.98 -16.75
C LEU A 24 -1.16 25.65 -15.77
N PHE A 25 -2.45 25.70 -16.09
CA PHE A 25 -3.47 26.25 -15.20
C PHE A 25 -3.56 25.46 -13.90
N PHE A 26 -3.62 24.12 -13.96
CA PHE A 26 -3.66 23.29 -12.76
C PHE A 26 -2.35 23.32 -11.99
N PHE A 27 -1.22 23.32 -12.70
CA PHE A 27 0.10 23.53 -12.09
C PHE A 27 0.11 24.84 -11.28
N ALA A 28 -0.39 25.93 -11.85
CA ALA A 28 -0.43 27.23 -11.19
C ALA A 28 -1.34 27.23 -9.95
N ILE A 29 -2.55 26.67 -10.05
CA ILE A 29 -3.47 26.58 -8.91
C ILE A 29 -2.85 25.78 -7.76
N LEU A 30 -2.33 24.58 -8.04
CA LEU A 30 -1.73 23.74 -7.01
C LEU A 30 -0.46 24.37 -6.44
N THR A 31 0.35 25.03 -7.27
CA THR A 31 1.53 25.77 -6.80
C THR A 31 1.14 26.88 -5.84
N ILE A 32 0.09 27.65 -6.14
CA ILE A 32 -0.43 28.70 -5.25
C ILE A 32 -0.94 28.11 -3.94
N ARG A 33 -1.65 26.97 -4.00
CA ARG A 33 -2.21 26.32 -2.80
C ARG A 33 -1.17 25.67 -1.92
N LEU A 34 -0.09 25.15 -2.49
CA LEU A 34 1.00 24.53 -1.74
C LEU A 34 2.17 25.48 -1.49
N LYS A 35 2.05 26.78 -1.79
CA LYS A 35 3.19 27.71 -1.77
C LYS A 35 3.86 27.81 -0.38
N ASP A 36 3.07 27.70 0.68
CA ASP A 36 3.49 27.92 2.07
C ASP A 36 4.00 26.64 2.76
N THR A 37 4.13 25.53 2.02
CA THR A 37 4.62 24.25 2.54
C THR A 37 5.67 23.60 1.64
N PRO A 38 6.71 22.96 2.20
CA PRO A 38 7.63 22.13 1.41
C PRO A 38 7.04 20.75 1.06
N PHE A 39 5.94 20.35 1.70
CA PHE A 39 5.35 19.02 1.53
C PHE A 39 4.40 18.92 0.33
N THR A 40 4.20 17.69 -0.14
CA THR A 40 3.12 17.39 -1.09
C THR A 40 1.77 17.30 -0.36
N VAL A 41 0.68 17.18 -1.13
CA VAL A 41 -0.67 16.99 -0.58
C VAL A 41 -0.70 15.78 0.35
N GLY A 42 -1.29 15.97 1.53
CA GLY A 42 -1.34 15.01 2.64
C GLY A 42 -0.21 15.17 3.65
N GLY A 43 0.83 15.98 3.37
CA GLY A 43 1.88 16.26 4.34
C GLY A 43 2.59 14.99 4.81
N ILE A 44 2.56 14.80 6.13
CA ILE A 44 3.00 13.57 6.80
C ILE A 44 1.81 12.77 7.36
N ASN A 45 0.63 12.88 6.76
CA ASN A 45 -0.62 12.21 7.17
C ASN A 45 -1.16 11.26 6.10
N GLY A 46 -2.07 10.37 6.51
CA GLY A 46 -2.73 9.41 5.60
C GLY A 46 -1.76 8.62 4.72
N ASP A 47 -2.10 8.51 3.43
CA ASP A 47 -1.28 7.82 2.44
C ASP A 47 0.05 8.55 2.13
N ALA A 48 0.19 9.84 2.47
CA ALA A 48 1.42 10.60 2.19
C ALA A 48 2.62 10.09 3.01
N ARG A 49 2.38 9.53 4.22
CA ARG A 49 3.39 8.81 5.01
C ARG A 49 4.01 7.66 4.21
N PHE A 50 3.14 6.85 3.63
CA PHE A 50 3.50 5.72 2.80
C PHE A 50 4.29 6.19 1.56
N TYR A 51 3.81 7.20 0.84
CA TYR A 51 4.50 7.67 -0.37
C TYR A 51 5.88 8.26 -0.07
N THR A 52 6.00 9.04 1.00
CA THR A 52 7.27 9.67 1.38
C THR A 52 8.28 8.62 1.81
N THR A 53 7.88 7.64 2.64
CA THR A 53 8.71 6.47 3.00
C THR A 53 9.23 5.77 1.75
N TYR A 54 8.33 5.53 0.79
CA TYR A 54 8.69 4.77 -0.40
C TYR A 54 9.68 5.54 -1.29
N VAL A 55 9.48 6.85 -1.48
CA VAL A 55 10.43 7.70 -2.23
C VAL A 55 11.76 7.85 -1.49
N THR A 56 11.76 7.95 -0.16
CA THR A 56 12.99 7.97 0.64
C THR A 56 13.81 6.70 0.42
N LYS A 57 13.14 5.54 0.43
CA LYS A 57 13.78 4.26 0.13
C LYS A 57 14.31 4.21 -1.30
N MET A 58 13.49 4.65 -2.26
CA MET A 58 13.83 4.73 -3.68
C MET A 58 14.80 5.86 -4.03
N ALA A 59 15.16 6.75 -3.12
CA ALA A 59 16.25 7.69 -3.31
C ALA A 59 17.57 7.03 -2.89
N ALA A 60 17.57 6.37 -1.74
CA ALA A 60 18.75 5.71 -1.21
C ALA A 60 19.19 4.48 -2.01
N TYR A 61 18.27 3.60 -2.42
CA TYR A 61 18.63 2.29 -2.99
C TYR A 61 18.22 2.16 -4.47
N PRO A 62 19.15 1.84 -5.37
CA PRO A 62 18.85 1.63 -6.79
C PRO A 62 18.24 0.24 -7.01
N GLY A 63 16.93 0.09 -6.75
CA GLY A 63 16.21 -1.17 -6.99
C GLY A 63 14.76 -1.14 -6.54
N TYR A 64 13.98 -2.16 -6.92
CA TYR A 64 12.59 -2.35 -6.48
C TYR A 64 12.55 -3.12 -5.16
N GLY A 65 12.97 -2.48 -4.08
CA GLY A 65 12.87 -3.02 -2.72
C GLY A 65 11.57 -2.64 -2.00
N ASP A 66 11.24 -3.39 -0.96
CA ASP A 66 10.21 -3.02 0.00
C ASP A 66 10.63 -1.79 0.83
N MET A 67 9.63 -1.07 1.34
CA MET A 67 9.85 0.15 2.11
C MET A 67 10.13 -0.11 3.60
N PHE A 68 9.67 -1.23 4.15
CA PHE A 68 9.82 -1.58 5.57
C PHE A 68 10.81 -2.69 5.80
N TYR A 69 10.61 -3.83 5.14
CA TYR A 69 11.41 -5.02 5.41
C TYR A 69 12.64 -5.05 4.52
N LYS A 70 13.74 -5.46 5.12
CA LYS A 70 15.00 -5.61 4.39
C LYS A 70 14.92 -6.82 3.46
N ASP A 71 15.65 -6.75 2.34
CA ASP A 71 15.80 -7.84 1.36
C ASP A 71 14.50 -8.39 0.73
N LEU A 72 13.35 -7.77 0.99
CA LEU A 72 12.11 -8.05 0.28
C LEU A 72 11.98 -7.19 -0.99
N PRO A 73 11.46 -7.75 -2.10
CA PRO A 73 11.14 -6.98 -3.28
C PRO A 73 9.93 -6.07 -3.05
N ALA A 74 9.73 -5.11 -3.95
CA ALA A 74 8.55 -4.27 -3.95
C ALA A 74 7.26 -5.08 -4.15
N PHE A 75 6.32 -4.96 -3.21
CA PHE A 75 4.95 -5.44 -3.38
C PHE A 75 4.06 -4.40 -4.09
N TYR A 76 4.19 -3.13 -3.73
CA TYR A 76 3.43 -2.04 -4.36
C TYR A 76 4.03 -1.65 -5.71
N PRO A 77 3.22 -1.12 -6.65
CA PRO A 77 3.72 -0.66 -7.96
C PRO A 77 4.82 0.41 -7.80
N PRO A 78 6.07 0.13 -8.21
CA PRO A 78 7.22 0.92 -7.78
C PRO A 78 7.53 2.09 -8.71
N LEU A 79 7.05 2.09 -9.96
CA LEU A 79 7.63 2.92 -11.03
C LEU A 79 7.57 4.42 -10.74
N TYR A 80 6.43 4.91 -10.24
CA TYR A 80 6.31 6.33 -9.90
C TYR A 80 7.32 6.74 -8.82
N TYR A 81 7.32 6.02 -7.71
CA TYR A 81 8.17 6.31 -6.56
C TYR A 81 9.65 6.08 -6.86
N PHE A 82 9.97 5.10 -7.71
CA PHE A 82 11.33 4.86 -8.20
C PHE A 82 11.85 6.04 -9.03
N VAL A 83 11.08 6.50 -10.01
CA VAL A 83 11.49 7.65 -10.84
C VAL A 83 11.66 8.90 -9.97
N VAL A 84 10.70 9.15 -9.08
CA VAL A 84 10.73 10.31 -8.18
C VAL A 84 11.91 10.23 -7.20
N GLY A 85 12.19 9.05 -6.62
CA GLY A 85 13.33 8.82 -5.73
C GLY A 85 14.67 8.99 -6.43
N ARG A 86 14.80 8.51 -7.67
CA ARG A 86 16.00 8.74 -8.49
C ARG A 86 16.21 10.21 -8.83
N VAL A 87 15.14 10.97 -9.07
CA VAL A 87 15.24 12.44 -9.23
C VAL A 87 15.69 13.10 -7.93
N ALA A 88 15.17 12.68 -6.76
CA ALA A 88 15.67 13.16 -5.47
C ALA A 88 17.18 12.91 -5.31
N ASP A 89 17.63 11.70 -5.61
CA ASP A 89 19.04 11.30 -5.55
C ASP A 89 19.94 12.12 -6.52
N TRP A 90 19.58 12.19 -7.80
CA TRP A 90 20.38 12.90 -8.82
C TRP A 90 20.52 14.39 -8.59
N PHE A 91 19.50 15.03 -8.00
CA PHE A 91 19.50 16.47 -7.73
C PHE A 91 19.79 16.80 -6.26
N ALA A 92 20.09 15.81 -5.42
CA ALA A 92 20.28 15.96 -3.98
C ALA A 92 19.12 16.73 -3.29
N ILE A 93 17.88 16.43 -3.70
CA ILE A 93 16.66 17.01 -3.14
C ILE A 93 16.10 16.04 -2.11
N GLU A 94 15.72 16.54 -0.94
CA GLU A 94 15.07 15.71 0.07
C GLU A 94 13.78 15.05 -0.48
N PRO A 95 13.57 13.74 -0.25
CA PRO A 95 12.43 12.99 -0.79
C PRO A 95 11.06 13.65 -0.61
N PHE A 96 10.76 14.17 0.58
CA PHE A 96 9.47 14.82 0.85
C PHE A 96 9.26 16.11 0.04
N ARG A 97 10.33 16.83 -0.31
CA ARG A 97 10.27 18.04 -1.15
C ARG A 97 10.09 17.68 -2.62
N VAL A 98 10.81 16.66 -3.09
CA VAL A 98 10.73 16.25 -4.50
C VAL A 98 9.32 15.73 -4.83
N MET A 99 8.64 15.11 -3.86
CA MET A 99 7.26 14.64 -3.99
C MET A 99 6.27 15.74 -4.39
N LYS A 100 6.41 16.95 -3.81
CA LYS A 100 5.60 18.12 -4.20
C LYS A 100 5.84 18.48 -5.66
N GLY A 101 7.10 18.55 -6.07
CA GLY A 101 7.48 18.83 -7.46
C GLY A 101 6.95 17.77 -8.43
N ALA A 102 7.05 16.49 -8.05
CA ALA A 102 6.57 15.35 -8.83
C ALA A 102 5.05 15.41 -9.04
N LEU A 103 4.27 15.74 -8.01
CA LEU A 103 2.82 15.96 -8.13
C LEU A 103 2.54 17.07 -9.14
N LEU A 104 3.17 18.24 -8.99
CA LEU A 104 2.94 19.40 -9.86
C LEU A 104 3.28 19.09 -11.33
N VAL A 105 4.42 18.44 -11.59
CA VAL A 105 4.82 18.02 -12.94
C VAL A 105 3.85 16.99 -13.52
N THR A 106 3.38 16.05 -12.69
CA THR A 106 2.40 15.03 -13.12
C THR A 106 1.10 15.69 -13.56
N VAL A 107 0.57 16.61 -12.75
CA VAL A 107 -0.66 17.36 -13.05
C VAL A 107 -0.50 18.16 -14.34
N MET A 108 0.65 18.82 -14.52
CA MET A 108 0.94 19.60 -15.73
C MET A 108 0.98 18.72 -16.99
N ALA A 109 1.57 17.53 -16.90
CA ALA A 109 1.75 16.65 -18.05
C ALA A 109 0.51 15.81 -18.38
N LEU A 110 -0.39 15.61 -17.41
CA LEU A 110 -1.53 14.70 -17.53
C LEU A 110 -2.45 14.99 -18.74
N PRO A 111 -2.85 16.25 -19.02
CA PRO A 111 -3.69 16.53 -20.18
C PRO A 111 -3.01 16.17 -21.51
N LEU A 112 -1.68 16.32 -21.58
CA LEU A 112 -0.90 16.00 -22.78
C LEU A 112 -0.90 14.52 -23.07
N PHE A 113 -0.61 13.70 -22.04
CA PHE A 113 -0.60 12.24 -22.19
C PHE A 113 -1.98 11.71 -22.54
N THR A 114 -3.00 12.19 -21.84
CA THR A 114 -4.39 11.81 -22.09
C THR A 114 -4.81 12.18 -23.50
N GLY A 115 -4.66 13.45 -23.88
CA GLY A 115 -5.04 13.93 -25.20
C GLY A 115 -4.26 13.22 -26.32
N TRP A 116 -2.97 12.97 -26.14
CA TRP A 116 -2.14 12.24 -27.10
C TRP A 116 -2.62 10.81 -27.34
N LEU A 117 -3.01 10.08 -26.28
CA LEU A 117 -3.58 8.75 -26.41
C LEU A 117 -4.96 8.78 -27.06
N TRP A 118 -5.85 9.67 -26.61
CA TRP A 118 -7.20 9.78 -27.15
C TRP A 118 -7.26 10.20 -28.62
N ARG A 119 -6.27 10.96 -29.11
CA ARG A 119 -6.12 11.27 -30.55
C ARG A 119 -5.97 10.04 -31.45
N ARG A 120 -5.67 8.87 -30.89
CA ARG A 120 -5.62 7.59 -31.62
C ARG A 120 -6.99 6.94 -31.80
N LEU A 121 -7.99 7.41 -31.06
CA LEU A 121 -9.34 6.86 -31.00
C LEU A 121 -10.37 7.80 -31.62
N VAL A 122 -10.21 9.10 -31.40
CA VAL A 122 -11.18 10.14 -31.77
C VAL A 122 -10.49 11.38 -32.35
N ASP A 123 -11.29 12.27 -32.94
CA ASP A 123 -10.81 13.54 -33.47
C ASP A 123 -10.11 14.40 -32.39
N GLU A 124 -9.17 15.25 -32.81
CA GLU A 124 -8.33 16.03 -31.90
C GLU A 124 -9.10 16.91 -30.92
N ARG A 125 -10.23 17.48 -31.36
CA ARG A 125 -11.10 18.33 -30.51
C ARG A 125 -11.76 17.52 -29.40
N ILE A 126 -12.19 16.30 -29.74
CA ILE A 126 -12.80 15.36 -28.80
C ILE A 126 -11.74 14.87 -27.82
N ALA A 127 -10.53 14.57 -28.30
CA ALA A 127 -9.43 14.16 -27.44
C ALA A 127 -9.06 15.24 -26.42
N ALA A 128 -9.04 16.52 -26.81
CA ALA A 128 -8.85 17.63 -25.85
C ALA A 128 -9.99 17.73 -24.82
N ALA A 129 -11.23 17.49 -25.24
CA ALA A 129 -12.36 17.53 -24.33
C ALA A 129 -12.36 16.38 -23.33
N VAL A 130 -12.02 15.16 -23.77
CA VAL A 130 -11.87 14.01 -22.85
C VAL A 130 -10.69 14.19 -21.91
N ALA A 131 -9.64 14.92 -22.31
CA ALA A 131 -8.54 15.26 -21.41
C ALA A 131 -8.97 16.19 -20.26
N LEU A 132 -9.96 17.07 -20.47
CA LEU A 132 -10.55 17.86 -19.38
C LEU A 132 -11.25 16.98 -18.33
N CYS A 133 -11.89 15.89 -18.76
CA CYS A 133 -12.54 14.96 -17.84
C CYS A 133 -11.57 14.33 -16.82
N MET A 134 -10.31 14.09 -17.22
CA MET A 134 -9.31 13.54 -16.29
C MET A 134 -9.02 14.49 -15.14
N LEU A 135 -9.17 15.79 -15.36
CA LEU A 135 -8.73 16.80 -14.40
C LEU A 135 -9.63 16.89 -13.18
N VAL A 136 -10.75 16.16 -13.20
CA VAL A 136 -11.75 16.11 -12.13
C VAL A 136 -11.75 14.71 -11.50
N PHE A 137 -10.57 14.10 -11.44
CA PHE A 137 -10.38 12.88 -10.70
C PHE A 137 -10.41 13.21 -9.21
N PRO A 138 -11.32 12.63 -8.41
CA PRO A 138 -11.50 13.01 -7.01
C PRO A 138 -10.25 12.77 -6.16
N ASP A 139 -9.45 11.76 -6.53
CA ASP A 139 -8.20 11.42 -5.85
C ASP A 139 -6.96 11.98 -6.59
N TRP A 140 -7.05 13.19 -7.16
CA TRP A 140 -5.97 13.83 -7.96
C TRP A 140 -4.63 13.98 -7.21
N PHE A 141 -4.68 13.90 -5.87
CA PHE A 141 -3.52 13.88 -4.98
C PHE A 141 -2.81 12.51 -4.92
N LYS A 142 -3.27 11.51 -5.68
CA LYS A 142 -2.62 10.21 -5.91
C LYS A 142 -2.08 10.14 -7.35
N PRO A 143 -0.95 10.81 -7.64
CA PRO A 143 -0.50 11.05 -9.01
C PRO A 143 -0.21 9.76 -9.79
N ASN A 144 0.24 8.69 -9.13
CA ASN A 144 0.48 7.39 -9.75
C ASN A 144 -0.84 6.71 -10.20
N GLU A 145 -1.85 6.66 -9.34
CA GLU A 145 -3.16 6.08 -9.64
C GLU A 145 -3.84 6.87 -10.78
N TRP A 146 -3.76 8.20 -10.68
CA TRP A 146 -4.35 9.13 -11.64
C TRP A 146 -3.71 9.04 -13.02
N LEU A 147 -2.37 9.06 -13.08
CA LEU A 147 -1.62 8.87 -14.33
C LEU A 147 -1.90 7.49 -14.94
N ALA A 148 -1.94 6.43 -14.13
CA ALA A 148 -2.25 5.09 -14.61
C ALA A 148 -3.65 5.02 -15.24
N LEU A 149 -4.65 5.62 -14.60
CA LEU A 149 -6.02 5.64 -15.13
C LEU A 149 -6.09 6.43 -16.44
N ALA A 150 -5.34 7.54 -16.48
CA ALA A 150 -5.31 8.41 -17.65
C ALA A 150 -4.77 7.73 -18.91
N LEU A 151 -3.80 6.83 -18.71
CA LEU A 151 -3.24 6.00 -19.75
C LEU A 151 -4.12 4.77 -20.04
N PHE A 152 -4.71 4.15 -19.02
CA PHE A 152 -5.36 2.85 -19.08
C PHE A 152 -6.48 2.77 -20.12
N VAL A 153 -7.49 3.63 -20.05
CA VAL A 153 -8.67 3.48 -20.92
C VAL A 153 -8.33 3.66 -22.40
N PRO A 154 -7.66 4.74 -22.84
CA PRO A 154 -7.34 4.86 -24.26
C PRO A 154 -6.31 3.82 -24.71
N TRP A 155 -5.40 3.38 -23.82
CA TRP A 155 -4.51 2.26 -24.12
C TRP A 155 -5.29 0.96 -24.37
N TRP A 156 -6.22 0.63 -23.48
CA TRP A 156 -7.06 -0.56 -23.58
C TRP A 156 -7.83 -0.56 -24.90
N LEU A 157 -8.51 0.55 -25.21
CA LEU A 157 -9.31 0.66 -26.43
C LEU A 157 -8.47 0.57 -27.71
N HIS A 158 -7.27 1.15 -27.75
CA HIS A 158 -6.44 1.20 -28.95
C HIS A 158 -5.56 -0.05 -29.15
N TRP A 159 -4.87 -0.53 -28.10
CA TRP A 159 -3.91 -1.63 -28.21
C TRP A 159 -4.51 -2.99 -27.84
N VAL A 160 -5.29 -3.07 -26.77
CA VAL A 160 -5.85 -4.34 -26.29
C VAL A 160 -7.08 -4.72 -27.12
N ASP A 161 -8.08 -3.84 -27.20
CA ASP A 161 -9.33 -4.08 -27.92
C ASP A 161 -9.22 -3.79 -29.42
N ASN A 162 -8.29 -2.90 -29.81
CA ASN A 162 -8.11 -2.40 -31.17
C ASN A 162 -9.43 -1.95 -31.83
N VAL A 163 -10.19 -1.10 -31.13
CA VAL A 163 -11.52 -0.65 -31.59
C VAL A 163 -11.46 0.12 -32.91
N THR A 164 -10.34 0.77 -33.21
CA THR A 164 -10.13 1.50 -34.48
C THR A 164 -9.75 0.58 -35.64
N HIS A 165 -9.48 -0.70 -35.39
CA HIS A 165 -9.03 -1.68 -36.38
C HIS A 165 -7.73 -1.24 -37.07
N TYR A 166 -6.87 -0.58 -36.30
CA TYR A 166 -5.59 -0.12 -36.82
C TYR A 166 -4.74 -1.34 -37.19
N GLN A 167 -4.22 -1.34 -38.42
CA GLN A 167 -3.30 -2.34 -38.91
C GLN A 167 -2.02 -1.66 -39.40
N PRO A 168 -0.92 -1.77 -38.65
CA PRO A 168 0.37 -1.22 -39.07
C PRO A 168 0.83 -1.86 -40.39
N ARG A 169 1.15 -1.04 -41.39
CA ARG A 169 1.69 -1.49 -42.67
C ARG A 169 3.21 -1.65 -42.58
N GLY A 170 3.71 -2.83 -42.94
CA GLY A 170 5.14 -3.16 -42.90
C GLY A 170 5.62 -3.75 -41.57
N ARG A 171 6.73 -4.49 -41.62
CA ARG A 171 7.28 -5.24 -40.47
C ARG A 171 7.67 -4.31 -39.31
N VAL A 172 8.38 -3.22 -39.62
CA VAL A 172 8.87 -2.27 -38.60
C VAL A 172 7.71 -1.57 -37.88
N ALA A 173 6.71 -1.09 -38.61
CA ALA A 173 5.55 -0.43 -38.01
C ALA A 173 4.77 -1.38 -37.09
N ARG A 174 4.67 -2.67 -37.46
CA ARG A 174 4.03 -3.70 -36.63
C ARG A 174 4.78 -3.92 -35.33
N TRP A 175 6.09 -4.11 -35.38
CA TRP A 175 6.92 -4.25 -34.17
C TRP A 175 6.84 -3.04 -33.26
N ARG A 176 6.91 -1.82 -33.83
CA ARG A 176 6.75 -0.58 -33.08
C ARG A 176 5.40 -0.49 -32.39
N TRP A 177 4.32 -0.90 -33.05
CA TRP A 177 2.98 -0.88 -32.46
C TRP A 177 2.86 -1.82 -31.26
N TRP A 178 3.40 -3.05 -31.38
CA TRP A 178 3.45 -4.00 -30.28
C TRP A 178 4.31 -3.51 -29.13
N LEU A 179 5.53 -3.05 -29.41
CA LEU A 179 6.46 -2.56 -28.39
C LEU A 179 5.89 -1.36 -27.63
N VAL A 180 5.35 -0.36 -28.34
CA VAL A 180 4.74 0.81 -27.71
C VAL A 180 3.52 0.42 -26.86
N GLY A 181 2.65 -0.46 -27.38
CA GLY A 181 1.49 -0.96 -26.63
C GLY A 181 1.90 -1.73 -25.37
N GLY A 182 2.88 -2.63 -25.51
CA GLY A 182 3.42 -3.42 -24.41
C GLY A 182 4.05 -2.53 -23.33
N LEU A 183 4.87 -1.55 -23.73
CA LEU A 183 5.52 -0.60 -22.83
C LEU A 183 4.52 0.28 -22.07
N ILE A 184 3.50 0.84 -22.76
CA ILE A 184 2.47 1.63 -22.08
C ILE A 184 1.71 0.76 -21.07
N GLY A 185 1.36 -0.49 -21.44
CA GLY A 185 0.73 -1.43 -20.52
C GLY A 185 1.62 -1.77 -19.33
N ALA A 186 2.92 -1.96 -19.55
CA ALA A 186 3.88 -2.24 -18.48
C ALA A 186 4.07 -1.04 -17.54
N ILE A 187 4.01 0.18 -18.08
CA ILE A 187 3.99 1.42 -17.29
C ILE A 187 2.71 1.48 -16.46
N ILE A 188 1.52 1.24 -17.04
CA ILE A 188 0.25 1.23 -16.30
C ILE A 188 0.32 0.24 -15.13
N LEU A 189 0.78 -1.00 -15.38
CA LEU A 189 0.88 -2.04 -14.35
C LEU A 189 1.79 -1.60 -13.19
N GLN A 190 2.93 -0.99 -13.49
CA GLN A 190 3.91 -0.55 -12.48
C GLN A 190 3.60 0.82 -11.85
N LEU A 191 2.65 1.59 -12.40
CA LEU A 191 2.09 2.78 -11.76
C LEU A 191 0.93 2.39 -10.82
N TYR A 192 0.01 1.56 -11.31
CA TYR A 192 -1.15 1.06 -10.57
C TYR A 192 -1.91 -0.05 -11.33
N PHE A 193 -1.96 -1.27 -10.76
CA PHE A 193 -2.50 -2.44 -11.47
C PHE A 193 -4.02 -2.64 -11.35
N PHE A 194 -4.75 -2.01 -10.42
CA PHE A 194 -6.18 -2.33 -10.21
C PHE A 194 -7.06 -2.06 -11.43
N TRP A 195 -6.69 -1.11 -12.29
CA TRP A 195 -7.39 -0.84 -13.55
C TRP A 195 -7.39 -2.07 -14.48
N LEU A 196 -6.32 -2.87 -14.42
CA LEU A 196 -6.19 -4.09 -15.22
C LEU A 196 -7.14 -5.20 -14.76
N PHE A 197 -7.68 -5.18 -13.53
CA PHE A 197 -8.71 -6.13 -13.12
C PHE A 197 -10.05 -5.88 -13.83
N VAL A 198 -10.42 -4.61 -14.03
CA VAL A 198 -11.56 -4.22 -14.88
C VAL A 198 -11.31 -4.63 -16.33
N GLY A 199 -10.09 -4.45 -16.82
CA GLY A 199 -9.68 -4.96 -18.14
C GLY A 199 -9.78 -6.49 -18.24
N GLY A 200 -9.25 -7.22 -17.27
CA GLY A 200 -9.24 -8.69 -17.24
C GLY A 200 -10.64 -9.28 -17.23
N THR A 201 -11.54 -8.74 -16.41
CA THR A 201 -12.96 -9.11 -16.39
C THR A 201 -13.68 -8.74 -17.70
N THR A 202 -13.32 -7.60 -18.32
CA THR A 202 -13.81 -7.25 -19.67
C THR A 202 -13.38 -8.29 -20.71
N LEU A 203 -12.11 -8.70 -20.71
CA LEU A 203 -11.59 -9.72 -21.61
C LEU A 203 -12.27 -11.08 -21.36
N GLY A 204 -12.41 -11.47 -20.10
CA GLY A 204 -13.13 -12.68 -19.70
C GLY A 204 -14.57 -12.71 -20.20
N ALA A 205 -15.31 -11.60 -20.03
CA ALA A 205 -16.67 -11.45 -20.54
C ALA A 205 -16.75 -11.60 -22.07
N ARG A 206 -15.79 -11.01 -22.80
CA ARG A 206 -15.73 -11.11 -24.26
C ARG A 206 -15.34 -12.51 -24.74
N ILE A 207 -14.48 -13.22 -24.02
CA ILE A 207 -14.15 -14.62 -24.28
C ILE A 207 -15.39 -15.49 -24.05
N GLY A 208 -16.10 -15.30 -22.93
CA GLY A 208 -17.35 -16.00 -22.65
C GLY A 208 -18.41 -15.75 -23.73
N TRP A 209 -18.59 -14.50 -24.16
CA TRP A 209 -19.47 -14.15 -25.27
C TRP A 209 -19.07 -14.82 -26.60
N TRP A 210 -17.77 -14.88 -26.90
CA TRP A 210 -17.27 -15.60 -28.08
C TRP A 210 -17.59 -17.09 -28.01
N LEU A 211 -17.33 -17.74 -26.86
CA LEU A 211 -17.58 -19.17 -26.67
C LEU A 211 -19.07 -19.52 -26.79
N CYS A 212 -19.96 -18.74 -26.16
CA CYS A 212 -21.39 -19.03 -26.10
C CYS A 212 -22.14 -18.62 -27.37
N CYS A 213 -21.82 -17.45 -27.95
CA CYS A 213 -22.69 -16.81 -28.95
C CYS A 213 -22.04 -16.65 -30.33
N ARG A 214 -20.70 -16.70 -30.42
CA ARG A 214 -19.95 -16.29 -31.63
C ARG A 214 -18.77 -17.21 -31.95
N ARG A 215 -18.83 -18.51 -31.60
CA ARG A 215 -17.69 -19.43 -31.68
C ARG A 215 -17.08 -19.56 -33.09
N ARG A 216 -17.91 -19.41 -34.13
CA ARG A 216 -17.49 -19.45 -35.55
C ARG A 216 -16.92 -18.13 -36.07
N ASP A 217 -16.99 -17.03 -35.29
CA ASP A 217 -16.47 -15.72 -35.67
C ASP A 217 -14.93 -15.70 -35.57
N ARG A 218 -14.27 -15.93 -36.71
CA ARG A 218 -12.81 -15.93 -36.81
C ARG A 218 -12.20 -14.56 -36.53
N VAL A 219 -12.91 -13.48 -36.89
CA VAL A 219 -12.43 -12.10 -36.70
C VAL A 219 -12.42 -11.76 -35.21
N LEU A 220 -13.49 -12.12 -34.48
CA LEU A 220 -13.54 -11.97 -33.03
C LEU A 220 -12.43 -12.77 -32.34
N ARG A 221 -12.23 -14.04 -32.73
CA ARG A 221 -11.16 -14.89 -32.18
C ARG A 221 -9.78 -14.26 -32.38
N GLN A 222 -9.46 -13.77 -33.57
CA GLN A 222 -8.17 -13.12 -33.86
C GLN A 222 -7.94 -11.89 -32.99
N ARG A 223 -8.98 -11.10 -32.74
CA ARG A 223 -8.89 -9.93 -31.85
C ARG A 223 -8.67 -10.32 -30.40
N LEU A 224 -9.38 -11.32 -29.89
CA LEU A 224 -9.17 -11.81 -28.53
C LEU A 224 -7.74 -12.34 -28.35
N MET A 225 -7.22 -13.06 -29.36
CA MET A 225 -5.83 -13.51 -29.36
C MET A 225 -4.85 -12.32 -29.35
N GLN A 226 -5.12 -11.27 -30.14
CA GLN A 226 -4.33 -10.05 -30.11
C GLN A 226 -4.36 -9.39 -28.73
N SER A 227 -5.52 -9.32 -28.07
CA SER A 227 -5.64 -8.80 -26.71
C SER A 227 -4.78 -9.60 -25.73
N VAL A 228 -4.88 -10.93 -25.77
CA VAL A 228 -4.07 -11.83 -24.91
C VAL A 228 -2.58 -11.65 -25.16
N LEU A 229 -2.14 -11.59 -26.42
CA LEU A 229 -0.73 -11.37 -26.77
C LEU A 229 -0.23 -10.00 -26.31
N MET A 230 -1.08 -8.97 -26.35
CA MET A 230 -0.72 -7.62 -25.89
C MET A 230 -0.53 -7.62 -24.38
N LEU A 231 -1.45 -8.24 -23.64
CA LEU A 231 -1.35 -8.38 -22.19
C LEU A 231 -0.17 -9.27 -21.78
N ALA A 232 0.13 -10.32 -22.53
CA ALA A 232 1.32 -11.15 -22.32
C ALA A 232 2.61 -10.35 -22.50
N LEU A 233 2.69 -9.50 -23.53
CA LEU A 233 3.82 -8.59 -23.74
C LEU A 233 3.91 -7.54 -22.61
N THR A 234 2.79 -6.99 -22.16
CA THR A 234 2.73 -6.10 -21.00
C THR A 234 3.23 -6.78 -19.72
N ALA A 235 2.82 -8.02 -19.46
CA ALA A 235 3.28 -8.81 -18.33
C ALA A 235 4.78 -9.10 -18.43
N LEU A 236 5.27 -9.47 -19.61
CA LEU A 236 6.69 -9.71 -19.86
C LEU A 236 7.55 -8.45 -19.62
N LEU A 237 7.13 -7.30 -20.13
CA LEU A 237 7.86 -6.04 -19.99
C LEU A 237 7.80 -5.46 -18.58
N SER A 238 6.86 -5.90 -17.74
CA SER A 238 6.76 -5.54 -16.33
C SER A 238 7.26 -6.64 -15.38
N ALA A 239 7.86 -7.71 -15.93
CA ALA A 239 8.43 -8.81 -15.16
C ALA A 239 9.42 -8.38 -14.06
N PRO A 240 10.27 -7.35 -14.24
CA PRO A 240 11.17 -6.89 -13.18
C PRO A 240 10.46 -6.46 -11.88
N PHE A 241 9.17 -6.13 -11.94
CA PHE A 241 8.37 -5.81 -10.76
C PHE A 241 7.72 -7.07 -10.15
N TRP A 242 6.92 -7.82 -10.92
CA TRP A 242 6.09 -8.87 -10.31
C TRP A 242 6.80 -10.22 -10.15
N VAL A 243 7.83 -10.53 -10.95
CA VAL A 243 8.53 -11.82 -10.84
C VAL A 243 9.25 -11.97 -9.49
N PRO A 244 10.06 -11.00 -9.02
CA PRO A 244 10.70 -11.09 -7.71
C PRO A 244 9.67 -11.27 -6.58
N TYR A 245 8.56 -10.54 -6.63
CA TYR A 245 7.47 -10.66 -5.66
C TYR A 245 6.85 -12.06 -5.63
N LEU A 246 6.59 -12.68 -6.80
CA LEU A 246 6.07 -14.04 -6.81
C LEU A 246 7.10 -15.04 -6.28
N LEU A 247 8.38 -14.89 -6.66
CA LEU A 247 9.44 -15.78 -6.19
C LEU A 247 9.57 -15.74 -4.66
N ILE A 248 9.54 -14.55 -4.04
CA ILE A 248 9.70 -14.46 -2.59
C ILE A 248 8.53 -15.12 -1.85
N ILE A 249 7.30 -14.99 -2.35
CA ILE A 249 6.12 -15.66 -1.77
C ILE A 249 6.28 -17.18 -1.76
N PHE A 250 6.86 -17.76 -2.82
CA PHE A 250 7.10 -19.20 -2.87
C PHE A 250 8.21 -19.65 -1.90
N VAL A 251 9.20 -18.79 -1.64
CA VAL A 251 10.33 -19.09 -0.73
C VAL A 251 9.93 -18.94 0.73
N THR A 252 9.17 -17.90 1.11
CA THR A 252 8.79 -17.63 2.51
C THR A 252 7.66 -18.53 3.03
N THR A 253 7.31 -19.60 2.32
CA THR A 253 6.25 -20.58 2.67
C THR A 253 4.83 -20.02 2.86
N GLY A 254 4.57 -18.80 2.38
CA GLY A 254 3.22 -18.21 2.42
C GLY A 254 3.22 -16.69 2.23
N ALA A 255 2.02 -16.16 1.94
CA ALA A 255 1.74 -14.74 1.86
C ALA A 255 0.53 -14.40 2.75
N GLN A 256 0.64 -13.32 3.53
CA GLN A 256 -0.46 -12.73 4.29
C GLN A 256 -0.87 -11.40 3.64
N PRO A 257 -1.81 -11.39 2.68
CA PRO A 257 -2.22 -10.17 1.98
C PRO A 257 -3.19 -9.32 2.81
N LEU A 258 -2.71 -8.82 3.96
CA LEU A 258 -3.50 -8.05 4.94
C LEU A 258 -4.07 -6.76 4.34
N GLN A 259 -3.44 -6.18 3.31
CA GLN A 259 -3.93 -4.99 2.60
C GLN A 259 -5.37 -5.12 2.12
N ASN A 260 -5.72 -6.30 1.62
CA ASN A 260 -7.05 -6.56 1.07
C ASN A 260 -8.10 -6.42 2.17
N ARG A 261 -7.73 -6.73 3.41
CA ARG A 261 -8.60 -6.70 4.58
C ARG A 261 -8.82 -5.28 5.12
N PHE A 262 -8.15 -4.25 4.57
CA PHE A 262 -8.48 -2.84 4.78
C PHE A 262 -9.81 -2.47 4.09
N PHE A 263 -10.89 -2.98 4.65
CA PHE A 263 -12.24 -2.88 4.13
C PHE A 263 -13.20 -2.61 5.30
N GLY A 264 -14.19 -1.75 5.05
CA GLY A 264 -15.19 -1.39 6.05
C GLY A 264 -16.55 -1.17 5.40
N ALA A 265 -17.60 -1.06 6.22
CA ALA A 265 -18.98 -0.97 5.76
C ALA A 265 -19.22 0.16 4.74
N SER A 266 -18.50 1.29 4.85
CA SER A 266 -18.57 2.41 3.91
C SER A 266 -18.08 2.10 2.49
N LYS A 267 -17.39 0.96 2.28
CA LYS A 267 -16.88 0.50 0.98
C LYS A 267 -17.78 -0.54 0.31
N ILE A 268 -18.84 -1.00 1.00
CA ILE A 268 -19.81 -1.97 0.48
C ILE A 268 -20.78 -1.35 -0.54
N PRO A 269 -21.32 -0.13 -0.35
CA PRO A 269 -22.28 0.44 -1.29
C PRO A 269 -21.73 0.51 -2.71
N LEU A 270 -22.61 0.22 -3.68
CA LEU A 270 -22.33 0.43 -5.09
C LEU A 270 -22.11 1.93 -5.35
N PRO A 271 -21.12 2.31 -6.19
CA PRO A 271 -20.88 3.69 -6.56
C PRO A 271 -21.92 4.13 -7.61
N LEU A 272 -23.17 4.22 -7.20
CA LEU A 272 -24.27 4.65 -8.05
C LEU A 272 -24.25 6.18 -8.19
N TYR A 273 -23.20 6.71 -8.83
CA TYR A 273 -22.94 8.14 -9.01
C TYR A 273 -24.06 8.92 -9.72
N PHE A 274 -25.13 8.26 -10.14
CA PHE A 274 -26.26 8.85 -10.84
C PHE A 274 -27.51 9.07 -9.96
N PHE A 275 -27.49 8.59 -8.72
CA PHE A 275 -28.57 8.82 -7.75
C PHE A 275 -28.21 9.85 -6.67
N GLU A 276 -27.06 10.50 -6.79
CA GLU A 276 -26.66 11.57 -5.88
C GLU A 276 -27.32 12.89 -6.30
N GLU A 277 -27.62 13.76 -5.32
CA GLU A 277 -28.24 15.07 -5.56
C GLU A 277 -27.21 16.11 -6.02
N ASN A 278 -26.49 15.82 -7.12
CA ASN A 278 -25.44 16.68 -7.65
C ASN A 278 -25.43 16.76 -9.18
N TRP A 279 -24.74 17.77 -9.72
CA TRP A 279 -24.67 17.99 -11.17
C TRP A 279 -23.84 16.91 -11.88
N GLN A 280 -22.86 16.31 -11.18
CA GLN A 280 -22.04 15.21 -11.69
C GLN A 280 -22.92 14.03 -12.09
N SER A 281 -23.94 13.72 -11.30
CA SER A 281 -24.92 12.66 -11.56
C SER A 281 -25.60 12.82 -12.92
N VAL A 282 -26.00 14.04 -13.27
CA VAL A 282 -26.63 14.33 -14.56
C VAL A 282 -25.66 14.10 -15.72
N VAL A 283 -24.40 14.51 -15.55
CA VAL A 283 -23.35 14.29 -16.57
C VAL A 283 -23.06 12.81 -16.72
N TYR A 284 -22.92 12.07 -15.63
CA TYR A 284 -22.69 10.63 -15.64
C TYR A 284 -23.85 9.84 -16.23
N LEU A 285 -25.10 10.24 -15.97
CA LEU A 285 -26.29 9.70 -16.63
C LEU A 285 -26.26 9.94 -18.15
N GLY A 286 -25.94 11.16 -18.58
CA GLY A 286 -25.78 11.48 -19.99
C GLY A 286 -24.69 10.64 -20.66
N GLY A 287 -23.58 10.41 -19.96
CA GLY A 287 -22.50 9.55 -20.42
C GLY A 287 -22.89 8.07 -20.53
N LEU A 288 -23.58 7.54 -19.51
CA LEU A 288 -24.13 6.19 -19.53
C LEU A 288 -25.09 6.02 -20.71
N PHE A 289 -26.03 6.95 -20.86
CA PHE A 289 -26.99 6.96 -21.97
C PHE A 289 -26.29 6.93 -23.33
N TYR A 290 -25.30 7.81 -23.54
CA TYR A 290 -24.52 7.82 -24.77
C TYR A 290 -23.82 6.48 -25.02
N ILE A 291 -23.13 5.92 -24.02
CA ILE A 291 -22.40 4.65 -24.17
C ILE A 291 -23.36 3.52 -24.57
N LEU A 292 -24.53 3.42 -23.93
CA LEU A 292 -25.50 2.37 -24.21
C LEU A 292 -26.14 2.52 -25.60
N VAL A 293 -26.57 3.73 -25.95
CA VAL A 293 -27.29 4.02 -27.20
C VAL A 293 -26.36 4.03 -28.41
N ALA A 294 -25.16 4.58 -28.27
CA ALA A 294 -24.22 4.73 -29.39
C ALA A 294 -23.38 3.48 -29.65
N ALA A 295 -23.22 2.55 -28.69
CA ALA A 295 -22.38 1.35 -28.85
C ALA A 295 -22.63 0.49 -30.11
N PRO A 296 -23.85 0.36 -30.65
CA PRO A 296 -24.07 -0.33 -31.92
C PRO A 296 -23.39 0.37 -33.10
N LEU A 297 -23.35 1.71 -33.10
CA LEU A 297 -22.93 2.53 -34.23
C LEU A 297 -21.49 3.06 -34.08
N ASP A 298 -21.08 3.42 -32.87
CA ASP A 298 -19.76 3.97 -32.56
C ASP A 298 -18.85 2.90 -31.91
N ARG A 299 -17.67 2.70 -32.51
CA ARG A 299 -16.70 1.67 -32.08
C ARG A 299 -16.06 1.99 -30.73
N VAL A 300 -15.84 3.28 -30.43
CA VAL A 300 -15.28 3.74 -29.16
C VAL A 300 -16.34 3.57 -28.07
N ALA A 301 -17.58 3.98 -28.32
CA ALA A 301 -18.69 3.76 -27.38
C ALA A 301 -18.89 2.27 -27.08
N ARG A 302 -18.73 1.41 -28.10
CA ARG A 302 -18.79 -0.05 -27.92
C ARG A 302 -17.70 -0.59 -26.99
N GLY A 303 -16.48 -0.07 -27.12
CA GLY A 303 -15.37 -0.45 -26.25
C GLY A 303 -15.57 0.03 -24.80
N LEU A 304 -16.01 1.29 -24.62
CA LEU A 304 -16.39 1.82 -23.31
C LEU A 304 -17.49 0.98 -22.65
N ARG A 305 -18.49 0.54 -23.43
CA ARG A 305 -19.54 -0.36 -22.94
C ARG A 305 -18.97 -1.69 -22.43
N TRP A 306 -17.99 -2.27 -23.12
CA TRP A 306 -17.35 -3.51 -22.65
C TRP A 306 -16.56 -3.29 -21.35
N LEU A 307 -15.87 -2.16 -21.21
CA LEU A 307 -15.22 -1.79 -19.95
C LEU A 307 -16.24 -1.58 -18.82
N LEU A 308 -17.41 -0.99 -19.09
CA LEU A 308 -18.51 -0.91 -18.11
C LEU A 308 -19.01 -2.29 -17.68
N VAL A 309 -19.13 -3.24 -18.63
CA VAL A 309 -19.50 -4.62 -18.31
C VAL A 309 -18.42 -5.29 -17.45
N GLY A 310 -17.14 -5.13 -17.79
CA GLY A 310 -16.05 -5.65 -16.96
C GLY A 310 -16.05 -5.05 -15.55
N PHE A 311 -16.28 -3.74 -15.44
CA PHE A 311 -16.40 -3.08 -14.14
C PHE A 311 -17.54 -3.70 -13.31
N ALA A 312 -18.73 -3.86 -13.89
CA ALA A 312 -19.87 -4.47 -13.21
C ALA A 312 -19.58 -5.91 -12.77
N LEU A 313 -18.89 -6.69 -13.60
CA LEU A 313 -18.47 -8.06 -13.27
C LEU A 313 -17.42 -8.08 -12.14
N TRP A 314 -16.44 -7.17 -12.17
CA TRP A 314 -15.43 -7.05 -11.11
C TRP A 314 -16.07 -6.71 -9.77
N VAL A 315 -17.02 -5.77 -9.75
CA VAL A 315 -17.79 -5.43 -8.56
C VAL A 315 -18.62 -6.62 -8.07
N GLY A 316 -19.30 -7.34 -8.97
CA GLY A 316 -20.03 -8.56 -8.65
C GLY A 316 -19.15 -9.65 -8.04
N LEU A 317 -17.96 -9.87 -8.61
CA LEU A 317 -16.96 -10.79 -8.04
C LEU A 317 -16.49 -10.35 -6.66
N GLY A 318 -16.39 -9.05 -6.40
CA GLY A 318 -16.07 -8.52 -5.07
C GLY A 318 -17.11 -8.87 -4.02
N TYR A 319 -18.40 -8.77 -4.35
CA TYR A 319 -19.45 -9.19 -3.43
C TYR A 319 -19.40 -10.69 -3.15
N VAL A 320 -19.12 -11.51 -4.18
CA VAL A 320 -18.93 -12.96 -3.99
C VAL A 320 -17.71 -13.24 -3.12
N ALA A 321 -16.61 -12.52 -3.30
CA ALA A 321 -15.41 -12.68 -2.49
C ALA A 321 -15.68 -12.39 -1.01
N ILE A 322 -16.46 -11.34 -0.71
CA ILE A 322 -16.82 -11.00 0.69
C ILE A 322 -17.56 -12.16 1.37
N LEU A 323 -18.36 -12.94 0.63
CA LEU A 323 -19.08 -14.10 1.18
C LEU A 323 -18.17 -15.27 1.56
N ILE A 324 -16.91 -15.28 1.10
CA ILE A 324 -15.91 -16.32 1.40
C ILE A 324 -14.73 -15.77 2.22
N ASP A 325 -14.96 -14.71 3.01
CA ASP A 325 -13.96 -14.00 3.83
C ASP A 325 -12.76 -13.46 3.03
N MET A 326 -13.01 -13.11 1.76
CA MET A 326 -12.03 -12.49 0.88
C MET A 326 -12.49 -11.11 0.43
N THR A 327 -11.54 -10.26 0.07
CA THR A 327 -11.84 -8.92 -0.42
C THR A 327 -11.00 -8.64 -1.66
N LEU A 328 -11.66 -8.29 -2.76
CA LEU A 328 -10.98 -7.89 -4.00
C LEU A 328 -10.69 -6.37 -4.05
N LEU A 329 -10.95 -5.66 -2.95
CA LEU A 329 -10.86 -4.19 -2.86
C LEU A 329 -11.56 -3.50 -4.04
N THR A 330 -12.76 -3.94 -4.42
CA THR A 330 -13.44 -3.46 -5.64
C THR A 330 -13.64 -1.95 -5.68
N PHE A 331 -13.77 -1.30 -4.52
CA PHE A 331 -13.83 0.16 -4.40
C PHE A 331 -12.61 0.87 -5.02
N ARG A 332 -11.43 0.23 -5.06
CA ARG A 332 -10.23 0.75 -5.72
C ARG A 332 -10.41 0.91 -7.23
N SER A 333 -11.44 0.29 -7.82
CA SER A 333 -11.77 0.40 -9.25
C SER A 333 -12.88 1.42 -9.55
N TYR A 334 -13.55 1.98 -8.54
CA TYR A 334 -14.67 2.92 -8.73
C TYR A 334 -14.33 4.16 -9.57
N PRO A 335 -13.11 4.72 -9.49
CA PRO A 335 -12.74 5.83 -10.36
C PRO A 335 -12.75 5.49 -11.86
N VAL A 336 -12.61 4.21 -12.23
CA VAL A 336 -12.79 3.77 -13.62
C VAL A 336 -14.21 4.06 -14.09
N LEU A 337 -15.23 3.81 -13.26
CA LEU A 337 -16.63 4.09 -13.62
C LEU A 337 -16.83 5.58 -13.88
N ALA A 338 -16.43 6.45 -12.95
CA ALA A 338 -16.53 7.90 -13.10
C ALA A 338 -15.84 8.37 -14.39
N TYR A 339 -14.66 7.82 -14.68
CA TYR A 339 -13.92 8.14 -15.88
C TYR A 339 -14.63 7.68 -17.17
N LEU A 340 -15.15 6.45 -17.21
CA LEU A 340 -15.88 5.92 -18.37
C LEU A 340 -17.13 6.76 -18.65
N LEU A 341 -17.91 7.09 -17.61
CA LEU A 341 -19.13 7.88 -17.72
C LEU A 341 -18.82 9.32 -18.15
N GLY A 342 -17.83 9.96 -17.53
CA GLY A 342 -17.40 11.31 -17.92
C GLY A 342 -16.90 11.37 -19.37
N ALA A 343 -16.04 10.43 -19.78
CA ALA A 343 -15.59 10.32 -21.17
C ALA A 343 -16.78 10.10 -22.13
N GLY A 344 -17.73 9.24 -21.76
CA GLY A 344 -18.98 9.03 -22.49
C GLY A 344 -19.80 10.30 -22.67
N ALA A 345 -19.91 11.14 -21.64
CA ALA A 345 -20.67 12.38 -21.69
C ALA A 345 -20.04 13.39 -22.68
N PHE A 346 -18.72 13.59 -22.60
CA PHE A 346 -18.00 14.46 -23.54
C PHE A 346 -18.08 13.94 -24.97
N LEU A 347 -17.94 12.62 -25.18
CA LEU A 347 -18.13 12.00 -26.49
C LEU A 347 -19.54 12.27 -27.02
N GLY A 348 -20.57 12.06 -26.21
CA GLY A 348 -21.97 12.27 -26.58
C GLY A 348 -22.28 13.70 -26.97
N LEU A 349 -21.84 14.68 -26.18
CA LEU A 349 -22.03 16.10 -26.48
C LEU A 349 -21.29 16.53 -27.75
N PHE A 350 -20.08 16.02 -27.98
CA PHE A 350 -19.35 16.30 -29.21
C PHE A 350 -20.00 15.65 -30.44
N ARG A 351 -20.51 14.43 -30.34
CA ARG A 351 -21.26 13.78 -31.42
C ARG A 351 -22.56 14.53 -31.72
N LEU A 352 -23.27 15.00 -30.69
CA LEU A 352 -24.45 15.86 -30.86
C LEU A 352 -24.09 17.15 -31.61
N TRP A 353 -22.95 17.76 -31.28
CA TRP A 353 -22.45 18.95 -31.95
C TRP A 353 -22.06 18.68 -33.42
N GLN A 354 -21.32 17.59 -33.68
CA GLN A 354 -20.90 17.18 -35.03
C GLN A 354 -22.10 16.88 -35.94
N ASN A 355 -23.11 16.19 -35.42
CA ASN A 355 -24.28 15.76 -36.19
C ASN A 355 -25.43 16.78 -36.14
N SER A 356 -25.19 17.98 -35.62
CA SER A 356 -26.22 19.01 -35.41
C SER A 356 -26.97 19.39 -36.69
N ASN A 357 -26.31 19.37 -37.85
CA ASN A 357 -26.95 19.66 -39.14
C ASN A 357 -27.97 18.58 -39.55
N GLU A 358 -27.62 17.30 -39.40
CA GLU A 358 -28.51 16.18 -39.70
C GLU A 358 -29.71 16.15 -38.74
N LEU A 359 -29.45 16.43 -37.46
CA LEU A 359 -30.50 16.54 -36.45
C LEU A 359 -31.43 17.72 -36.73
N MET A 360 -30.90 18.84 -37.23
CA MET A 360 -31.71 20.00 -37.62
C MET A 360 -32.56 19.72 -38.87
N GLN A 361 -32.08 18.89 -39.81
CA GLN A 361 -32.92 18.44 -40.93
C GLN A 361 -34.09 17.57 -40.44
N ARG A 362 -33.85 16.70 -39.47
CA ARG A 362 -34.89 15.82 -38.94
C ARG A 362 -35.86 16.57 -38.01
N TRP A 363 -35.34 17.47 -37.17
CA TRP A 363 -36.03 18.17 -36.09
C TRP A 363 -35.69 19.67 -36.15
N PRO A 364 -36.24 20.40 -37.15
CA PRO A 364 -35.82 21.78 -37.48
C PRO A 364 -36.16 22.82 -36.42
N ALA A 365 -37.14 22.53 -35.56
CA ALA A 365 -37.52 23.44 -34.48
C ALA A 365 -36.45 23.59 -33.39
N ILE A 366 -35.48 22.66 -33.30
CA ILE A 366 -34.47 22.67 -32.24
C ILE A 366 -33.12 23.13 -32.81
N PRO A 367 -32.51 24.20 -32.25
CA PRO A 367 -31.20 24.67 -32.68
C PRO A 367 -30.08 23.79 -32.09
N TRP A 368 -29.99 22.54 -32.55
CA TRP A 368 -29.11 21.51 -31.98
C TRP A 368 -27.66 21.93 -31.80
N ARG A 369 -27.12 22.73 -32.73
CA ARG A 369 -25.75 23.24 -32.64
C ARG A 369 -25.56 24.18 -31.46
N LEU A 370 -26.52 25.06 -31.21
CA LEU A 370 -26.53 25.95 -30.05
C LEU A 370 -26.68 25.13 -28.77
N VAL A 371 -27.66 24.22 -28.72
CA VAL A 371 -27.89 23.33 -27.57
C VAL A 371 -26.63 22.55 -27.20
N ALA A 372 -26.00 21.87 -28.17
CA ALA A 372 -24.78 21.10 -27.93
C ALA A 372 -23.62 21.97 -27.47
N THR A 373 -23.46 23.18 -28.04
CA THR A 373 -22.40 24.11 -27.63
C THR A 373 -22.63 24.62 -26.20
N THR A 374 -23.86 25.01 -25.87
CA THR A 374 -24.25 25.47 -24.54
C THR A 374 -24.05 24.38 -23.49
N LEU A 375 -24.51 23.16 -23.76
CA LEU A 375 -24.32 22.01 -22.87
C LEU A 375 -22.84 21.69 -22.69
N LEU A 376 -22.04 21.70 -23.76
CA LEU A 376 -20.61 21.46 -23.67
C LEU A 376 -19.91 22.53 -22.83
N MET A 377 -20.22 23.81 -23.06
CA MET A 377 -19.67 24.91 -22.26
C MET A 377 -20.09 24.81 -20.80
N LEU A 378 -21.37 24.52 -20.53
CA LEU A 378 -21.89 24.34 -19.18
C LEU A 378 -21.16 23.22 -18.46
N VAL A 379 -21.03 22.05 -19.10
CA VAL A 379 -20.31 20.90 -18.53
C VAL A 379 -18.85 21.25 -18.26
N ILE A 380 -18.15 21.90 -19.19
CA ILE A 380 -16.76 22.34 -18.97
C ILE A 380 -16.66 23.33 -17.81
N LEU A 381 -17.58 24.28 -17.68
CA LEU A 381 -17.59 25.26 -16.59
C LEU A 381 -17.91 24.61 -15.24
N LEU A 382 -18.87 23.69 -15.19
CA LEU A 382 -19.20 22.93 -13.98
C LEU A 382 -18.01 22.08 -13.53
N PHE A 383 -17.36 21.38 -14.45
CA PHE A 383 -16.14 20.63 -14.17
C PHE A 383 -15.02 21.55 -13.70
N ALA A 384 -14.75 22.66 -14.38
CA ALA A 384 -13.71 23.60 -13.99
C ALA A 384 -13.96 24.20 -12.60
N ASN A 385 -15.21 24.58 -12.31
CA ASN A 385 -15.60 25.06 -10.98
C ASN A 385 -15.40 23.98 -9.92
N ASN A 386 -15.79 22.73 -10.20
CA ASN A 386 -15.63 21.63 -9.26
C ASN A 386 -14.17 21.36 -8.92
N VAL A 387 -13.26 21.36 -9.91
CA VAL A 387 -11.83 21.17 -9.61
C VAL A 387 -11.30 22.29 -8.74
N VAL A 388 -11.67 23.54 -9.01
CA VAL A 388 -11.26 24.67 -8.16
C VAL A 388 -11.79 24.48 -6.74
N GLN A 389 -13.07 24.14 -6.57
CA GLN A 389 -13.66 23.92 -5.24
C GLN A 389 -13.02 22.75 -4.51
N GLU A 390 -12.83 21.61 -5.16
CA GLU A 390 -12.16 20.44 -4.58
C GLU A 390 -10.74 20.78 -4.14
N VAL A 391 -9.95 21.44 -4.99
CA VAL A 391 -8.59 21.86 -4.64
C VAL A 391 -8.55 22.87 -3.50
N LEU A 392 -9.56 23.73 -3.38
CA LEU A 392 -9.66 24.71 -2.30
C LEU A 392 -10.08 24.08 -0.96
N ALA A 393 -11.03 23.15 -1.00
CA ALA A 393 -11.64 22.55 0.18
C ALA A 393 -10.92 21.27 0.67
N GLN A 394 -9.89 20.80 -0.05
CA GLN A 394 -9.29 19.51 0.25
C GLN A 394 -8.52 19.50 1.58
N GLU A 395 -8.93 18.63 2.49
CA GLU A 395 -8.31 18.43 3.81
C GLU A 395 -6.82 18.07 3.69
N ASN A 396 -6.45 17.19 2.75
CA ASN A 396 -5.06 16.85 2.51
C ASN A 396 -4.18 18.06 2.11
N VAL A 397 -4.75 19.13 1.53
CA VAL A 397 -3.99 20.36 1.27
C VAL A 397 -3.71 21.09 2.58
N GLN A 398 -4.67 21.10 3.50
CA GLN A 398 -4.51 21.64 4.84
C GLN A 398 -3.46 20.84 5.64
N ASP A 399 -3.54 19.51 5.61
CA ASP A 399 -2.53 18.61 6.20
C ASP A 399 -1.11 18.93 5.71
N ALA A 400 -0.96 19.24 4.42
CA ALA A 400 0.33 19.60 3.86
C ALA A 400 0.85 20.93 4.42
N VAL A 401 -0.02 21.91 4.63
CA VAL A 401 0.33 23.23 5.19
C VAL A 401 0.68 23.14 6.67
N GLU A 402 -0.03 22.30 7.42
CA GLU A 402 0.19 22.09 8.85
C GLU A 402 1.35 21.13 9.16
N ALA A 403 1.75 20.30 8.19
CA ALA A 403 2.87 19.38 8.35
C ALA A 403 4.17 20.11 8.68
N THR A 404 4.87 19.61 9.70
CA THR A 404 6.14 20.15 10.18
C THR A 404 7.25 19.14 9.94
N TYR A 405 8.42 19.63 9.50
CA TYR A 405 9.62 18.80 9.35
C TYR A 405 10.25 18.54 10.74
N PRO A 406 10.39 17.27 11.19
CA PRO A 406 10.84 16.96 12.54
C PRO A 406 12.37 17.06 12.66
N ALA A 407 12.93 18.28 12.56
CA ALA A 407 14.38 18.50 12.48
C ALA A 407 15.14 18.01 13.73
N GLU A 408 14.61 18.27 14.93
CA GLU A 408 15.25 17.90 16.20
C GLU A 408 15.27 16.38 16.42
N GLU A 409 14.16 15.70 16.10
CA GLU A 409 14.05 14.24 16.14
C GLU A 409 15.07 13.59 15.21
N LEU A 410 15.16 14.08 13.97
CA LEU A 410 16.08 13.56 12.98
C LEU A 410 17.55 13.84 13.33
N ALA A 411 17.86 15.00 13.91
CA ALA A 411 19.21 15.33 14.37
C ALA A 411 19.65 14.41 15.53
N SER A 412 18.77 14.17 16.49
CA SER A 412 19.01 13.25 17.61
C SER A 412 19.26 11.83 17.12
N PHE A 413 18.43 11.37 16.17
CA PHE A 413 18.59 10.07 15.53
C PHE A 413 19.91 9.95 14.76
N ASP A 414 20.27 10.96 13.97
CA ASP A 414 21.51 11.00 13.21
C ASP A 414 22.74 10.99 14.14
N GLN A 415 22.66 11.68 15.29
CA GLN A 415 23.71 11.68 16.30
C GLN A 415 23.86 10.32 16.99
N LEU A 416 22.74 9.71 17.43
CA LEU A 416 22.73 8.41 18.08
C LEU A 416 23.34 7.32 17.20
N THR A 417 23.05 7.36 15.91
CA THR A 417 23.55 6.40 14.92
C THR A 417 24.90 6.79 14.32
N ALA A 418 25.42 7.98 14.62
CA ALA A 418 26.56 8.61 13.95
C ALA A 418 26.43 8.60 12.41
N GLY A 419 25.20 8.71 11.90
CA GLY A 419 24.88 8.60 10.48
C GLY A 419 24.93 7.17 9.89
N ASN A 420 25.22 6.15 10.69
CA ASN A 420 25.35 4.75 10.26
C ASN A 420 24.03 3.97 10.44
N TYR A 421 22.96 4.49 9.87
CA TYR A 421 21.62 3.87 9.86
C TYR A 421 21.25 3.23 8.52
N ARG A 422 22.06 3.43 7.47
CA ARG A 422 21.81 2.86 6.16
C ARG A 422 21.94 1.33 6.22
N ASP A 423 21.04 0.62 5.55
CA ASP A 423 20.94 -0.85 5.56
C ASP A 423 20.67 -1.49 6.93
N ARG A 424 20.30 -0.69 7.93
CA ARG A 424 19.98 -1.14 9.29
C ARG A 424 18.49 -1.41 9.45
N VAL A 425 18.18 -2.42 10.25
CA VAL A 425 16.82 -2.74 10.70
C VAL A 425 16.65 -2.19 12.10
N ILE A 426 15.67 -1.32 12.24
CA ILE A 426 15.39 -0.61 13.49
C ILE A 426 14.03 -1.04 13.99
N PHE A 427 13.93 -1.33 15.29
CA PHE A 427 12.64 -1.42 15.94
C PHE A 427 12.20 -0.02 16.36
N VAL A 428 11.16 0.51 15.69
CA VAL A 428 10.71 1.90 15.83
C VAL A 428 9.36 1.94 16.55
N THR A 429 9.29 2.60 17.71
CA THR A 429 8.01 2.83 18.41
C THR A 429 7.17 3.94 17.80
N ASP A 430 5.91 4.04 18.24
CA ASP A 430 4.92 4.98 17.69
C ASP A 430 5.41 6.42 17.62
N GLY A 431 6.03 6.90 18.71
CA GLY A 431 6.58 8.25 18.80
C GLY A 431 7.66 8.58 17.76
N TYR A 432 8.26 7.57 17.13
CA TYR A 432 9.41 7.72 16.22
C TYR A 432 9.16 7.21 14.80
N ARG A 433 7.90 6.87 14.47
CA ARG A 433 7.53 6.39 13.12
C ARG A 433 7.89 7.39 12.03
N SER A 434 7.96 8.68 12.37
CA SER A 434 8.30 9.76 11.44
C SER A 434 9.69 9.58 10.82
N ILE A 435 10.63 8.97 11.55
CA ILE A 435 12.01 8.73 11.09
C ILE A 435 12.02 7.87 9.83
N LEU A 436 11.15 6.87 9.71
CA LEU A 436 11.00 6.02 8.52
C LEU A 436 10.68 6.83 7.26
N PHE A 437 10.01 7.98 7.43
CA PHE A 437 9.59 8.80 6.30
C PHE A 437 10.77 9.59 5.73
N PHE A 438 11.74 9.96 6.56
CA PHE A 438 12.83 10.87 6.22
C PHE A 438 14.22 10.21 6.18
N ARG A 439 14.36 8.99 6.68
CA ARG A 439 15.62 8.23 6.69
C ARG A 439 15.43 6.86 6.04
N PRO A 440 16.39 6.38 5.22
CA PRO A 440 16.29 5.12 4.47
C PRO A 440 16.51 3.86 5.32
N ILE A 441 15.94 3.80 6.53
CA ILE A 441 16.04 2.69 7.48
C ILE A 441 14.98 1.62 7.21
N TYR A 442 15.25 0.37 7.59
CA TYR A 442 14.25 -0.70 7.58
C TYR A 442 13.60 -0.82 8.96
N SER A 443 12.36 -1.29 9.01
CA SER A 443 11.64 -1.54 10.25
C SER A 443 11.47 -3.04 10.45
N PHE A 444 11.70 -3.52 11.66
CA PHE A 444 11.42 -4.93 11.99
C PHE A 444 9.92 -5.26 11.86
N LEU A 445 9.05 -4.28 12.08
CA LEU A 445 7.61 -4.42 11.89
C LEU A 445 7.05 -3.17 11.20
N ALA A 446 6.21 -3.33 10.19
CA ALA A 446 5.44 -2.21 9.65
C ALA A 446 4.51 -1.63 10.74
N TRP A 447 4.28 -0.32 10.78
CA TRP A 447 3.41 0.27 11.82
C TRP A 447 1.94 -0.11 11.68
N SER A 448 1.55 -0.65 10.52
CA SER A 448 0.23 -1.22 10.28
C SER A 448 0.33 -2.54 9.52
N ALA A 449 -0.46 -3.53 9.93
CA ALA A 449 -0.71 -4.76 9.22
C ALA A 449 -1.00 -4.53 7.73
N HIS A 450 -1.79 -3.50 7.42
CA HIS A 450 -2.22 -3.14 6.07
C HIS A 450 -1.15 -2.48 5.22
N PHE A 451 0.02 -2.16 5.78
CA PHE A 451 1.17 -1.69 5.02
C PHE A 451 2.30 -2.73 4.96
N SER A 452 2.16 -3.83 5.70
CA SER A 452 3.16 -4.90 5.73
C SER A 452 3.22 -5.66 4.41
N HIS A 453 4.43 -5.86 3.87
CA HIS A 453 4.63 -6.76 2.73
C HIS A 453 3.96 -8.14 2.97
N PRO A 454 3.28 -8.75 1.97
CA PRO A 454 2.63 -10.05 2.15
C PRO A 454 3.57 -11.18 2.58
N ALA A 455 4.82 -11.15 2.12
CA ALA A 455 5.88 -12.06 2.56
C ALA A 455 6.62 -11.60 3.84
N GLY A 456 6.18 -10.51 4.48
CA GLY A 456 6.85 -9.92 5.66
C GLY A 456 6.55 -10.62 6.99
N GLN A 457 5.66 -11.64 6.98
CA GLN A 457 5.32 -12.46 8.16
C GLN A 457 4.86 -11.61 9.36
N PHE A 458 3.96 -10.65 9.10
CA PHE A 458 3.56 -9.63 10.08
C PHE A 458 3.08 -10.22 11.40
N HIS A 459 2.10 -11.15 11.36
CA HIS A 459 1.54 -11.74 12.57
C HIS A 459 2.54 -12.64 13.30
N GLN A 460 3.40 -13.36 12.58
CA GLN A 460 4.44 -14.16 13.21
C GLN A 460 5.46 -13.28 13.95
N ARG A 461 5.88 -12.16 13.36
CA ARG A 461 6.73 -11.17 14.04
C ARG A 461 6.04 -10.56 15.27
N VAL A 462 4.74 -10.28 15.19
CA VAL A 462 3.96 -9.79 16.33
C VAL A 462 3.91 -10.83 17.46
N ASP A 463 3.65 -12.09 17.15
CA ASP A 463 3.57 -13.16 18.14
C ASP A 463 4.95 -13.44 18.76
N PHE A 464 6.02 -13.38 17.96
CA PHE A 464 7.40 -13.41 18.44
C PHE A 464 7.68 -12.27 19.43
N LEU A 465 7.30 -11.03 19.12
CA LEU A 465 7.46 -9.88 20.01
C LEU A 465 6.66 -10.01 21.31
N LYS A 466 5.43 -10.55 21.26
CA LYS A 466 4.63 -10.84 22.47
C LYS A 466 5.28 -11.92 23.34
N ASN A 467 5.84 -12.96 22.71
CA ASN A 467 6.58 -14.00 23.42
C ASN A 467 7.82 -13.43 24.10
N LEU A 468 8.56 -12.54 23.43
CA LEU A 468 9.70 -11.83 24.00
C LEU A 468 9.30 -10.90 25.15
N ALA A 469 8.22 -10.12 25.00
CA ALA A 469 7.78 -9.14 25.98
C ALA A 469 7.29 -9.75 27.31
N SER A 470 7.00 -11.04 27.32
CA SER A 470 6.56 -11.79 28.51
C SER A 470 7.67 -12.64 29.13
N LEU A 471 8.93 -12.42 28.72
CA LEU A 471 10.10 -12.97 29.39
C LEU A 471 10.48 -12.15 30.62
N HIS A 472 11.24 -12.77 31.51
CA HIS A 472 11.84 -12.15 32.68
C HIS A 472 13.36 -12.24 32.65
N ASP A 473 13.94 -13.26 32.00
CA ASP A 473 15.39 -13.44 31.87
C ASP A 473 15.97 -12.57 30.73
N PRO A 474 16.85 -11.59 31.04
CA PRO A 474 17.34 -10.65 30.03
C PRO A 474 18.26 -11.27 28.97
N LEU A 475 19.03 -12.31 29.33
CA LEU A 475 19.91 -12.98 28.38
C LEU A 475 19.12 -13.84 27.40
N LEU A 476 18.12 -14.57 27.87
CA LEU A 476 17.20 -15.33 27.02
C LEU A 476 16.48 -14.40 26.03
N PHE A 477 15.97 -13.25 26.52
CA PHE A 477 15.38 -12.22 25.67
C PHE A 477 16.37 -11.75 24.60
N ALA A 478 17.59 -11.39 25.00
CA ALA A 478 18.61 -10.91 24.07
C ALA A 478 19.01 -11.96 23.03
N GLN A 479 19.20 -13.23 23.43
CA GLN A 479 19.55 -14.33 22.52
C GLN A 479 18.44 -14.64 21.52
N ALA A 480 17.20 -14.80 22.00
CA ALA A 480 16.06 -15.07 21.13
C ALA A 480 15.88 -13.92 20.13
N LEU A 481 16.04 -12.67 20.59
CA LEU A 481 15.97 -11.51 19.74
C LEU A 481 17.08 -11.45 18.68
N ALA A 482 18.34 -11.65 19.07
CA ALA A 482 19.48 -11.49 18.17
C ALA A 482 19.56 -12.59 17.08
N HIS A 483 19.02 -13.77 17.36
CA HIS A 483 19.11 -14.94 16.48
C HIS A 483 17.77 -15.34 15.86
N ASN A 484 16.82 -14.42 15.77
CA ASN A 484 15.53 -14.66 15.13
C ASN A 484 15.66 -14.92 13.62
N GLN A 485 14.75 -15.71 13.05
CA GLN A 485 14.74 -16.05 11.62
C GLN A 485 14.23 -14.93 10.70
N TYR A 486 13.72 -13.83 11.27
CA TYR A 486 13.15 -12.71 10.53
C TYR A 486 14.26 -11.75 10.10
N ASP A 487 14.36 -10.58 10.75
CA ASP A 487 15.45 -9.64 10.57
C ASP A 487 16.19 -9.45 11.89
N GLN A 488 17.52 -9.44 11.83
CA GLN A 488 18.33 -9.02 12.98
C GLN A 488 18.09 -7.53 13.25
N ILE A 489 17.70 -7.19 14.47
CA ILE A 489 17.46 -5.80 14.86
C ILE A 489 18.78 -5.16 15.27
N ASP A 490 19.22 -4.13 14.54
CA ASP A 490 20.45 -3.40 14.83
C ASP A 490 20.26 -2.39 15.97
N TYR A 491 19.12 -1.70 15.98
CA TYR A 491 18.81 -0.64 16.94
C TYR A 491 17.35 -0.68 17.38
N TRP A 492 17.12 -0.27 18.62
CA TRP A 492 15.79 -0.05 19.17
C TRP A 492 15.63 1.42 19.52
N LEU A 493 14.64 2.06 18.92
CA LEU A 493 14.16 3.39 19.31
C LEU A 493 12.82 3.22 19.99
N LEU A 494 12.85 3.31 21.31
CA LEU A 494 11.69 3.07 22.16
C LEU A 494 11.30 4.33 22.92
N ALA A 495 10.01 4.64 22.95
CA ALA A 495 9.46 5.71 23.79
C ALA A 495 9.48 5.27 25.25
N GLU A 496 10.05 6.10 26.12
CA GLU A 496 10.21 5.80 27.55
C GLU A 496 8.92 6.12 28.32
N GLU A 497 8.29 5.10 28.91
CA GLU A 497 7.26 5.25 29.95
C GLU A 497 7.78 4.68 31.28
N ALA A 498 7.23 5.13 32.42
CA ALA A 498 7.76 4.93 33.78
C ALA A 498 8.63 3.67 33.97
N GLU A 499 8.04 2.47 33.81
CA GLU A 499 8.72 1.17 34.02
C GLU A 499 8.85 0.32 32.74
N HIS A 500 8.29 0.76 31.61
CA HIS A 500 8.19 -0.04 30.39
C HIS A 500 8.65 0.74 29.16
N TRP A 501 9.13 -0.01 28.17
CA TRP A 501 9.20 0.47 26.81
C TRP A 501 7.90 0.14 26.08
N HIS A 502 7.25 1.16 25.55
CA HIS A 502 5.92 1.04 24.95
C HIS A 502 5.99 0.92 23.42
N PHE A 503 5.31 -0.08 22.85
CA PHE A 503 5.18 -0.26 21.41
C PHE A 503 3.72 -0.43 21.00
N SER A 504 3.18 0.51 20.22
CA SER A 504 1.87 0.37 19.58
C SER A 504 2.00 0.05 18.09
N PHE A 505 0.98 -0.61 17.53
CA PHE A 505 0.83 -0.85 16.09
C PHE A 505 -0.65 -1.05 15.72
N VAL A 506 -0.95 -0.87 14.44
CA VAL A 506 -2.32 -1.02 13.90
C VAL A 506 -2.48 -2.39 13.26
N ASP A 507 -3.29 -3.26 13.85
CA ASP A 507 -3.55 -4.62 13.35
C ASP A 507 -4.82 -4.69 12.48
N ASP A 508 -4.98 -5.83 11.79
CA ASP A 508 -6.21 -6.17 11.06
C ASP A 508 -7.37 -6.44 12.02
N ASN A 509 -8.54 -5.92 11.67
CA ASN A 509 -9.79 -6.17 12.39
C ASN A 509 -10.96 -6.31 11.40
N PHE A 510 -10.73 -6.85 10.21
CA PHE A 510 -11.77 -7.02 9.21
C PHE A 510 -13.00 -7.75 9.79
N PRO A 511 -14.24 -7.24 9.56
CA PRO A 511 -14.62 -6.14 8.66
C PRO A 511 -14.64 -4.74 9.30
N ASN A 512 -14.16 -4.58 10.54
CA ASN A 512 -14.10 -3.33 11.29
C ASN A 512 -12.83 -2.49 11.00
N ARG A 513 -12.20 -2.71 9.84
CA ARG A 513 -10.97 -2.05 9.35
C ARG A 513 -9.72 -2.35 10.17
N VAL A 514 -9.58 -1.80 11.38
CA VAL A 514 -8.34 -1.83 12.15
C VAL A 514 -8.60 -2.00 13.65
N VAL A 515 -7.59 -2.45 14.38
CA VAL A 515 -7.56 -2.41 15.85
C VAL A 515 -6.16 -1.99 16.30
N ASP A 516 -6.09 -1.05 17.24
CA ASP A 516 -4.82 -0.67 17.85
C ASP A 516 -4.40 -1.75 18.85
N ARG A 517 -3.13 -2.13 18.78
CA ARG A 517 -2.50 -3.14 19.63
C ARG A 517 -1.25 -2.56 20.25
N GLU A 518 -0.93 -3.03 21.44
CA GLU A 518 0.19 -2.56 22.22
C GLU A 518 0.98 -3.75 22.78
N ILE A 519 2.29 -3.58 22.89
CA ILE A 519 3.23 -4.50 23.53
C ILE A 519 4.11 -3.66 24.45
N ASN A 520 4.14 -4.01 25.73
CA ASN A 520 4.96 -3.37 26.74
C ASN A 520 6.13 -4.28 27.08
N PHE A 521 7.36 -3.78 26.91
CA PHE A 521 8.56 -4.51 27.30
C PHE A 521 9.08 -3.98 28.64
N PRO A 522 9.24 -4.84 29.66
CA PRO A 522 9.87 -4.44 30.92
C PRO A 522 11.28 -3.88 30.69
N LYS A 523 11.62 -2.75 31.32
CA LYS A 523 12.98 -2.18 31.23
C LYS A 523 14.06 -3.12 31.78
N THR A 524 13.68 -4.03 32.68
CA THR A 524 14.55 -5.06 33.25
C THR A 524 15.12 -6.04 32.21
N LEU A 525 14.51 -6.14 31.02
CA LEU A 525 15.03 -6.96 29.92
C LEU A 525 16.19 -6.31 29.16
N PHE A 526 16.36 -4.99 29.28
CA PHE A 526 17.36 -4.21 28.53
C PHE A 526 18.51 -3.78 29.45
N VAL A 527 19.28 -4.76 29.93
CA VAL A 527 20.39 -4.54 30.88
C VAL A 527 21.76 -4.83 30.26
N GLU A 528 22.79 -4.20 30.79
CA GLU A 528 24.19 -4.53 30.49
C GLU A 528 24.53 -5.94 31.05
N PRO A 529 25.42 -6.71 30.37
CA PRO A 529 26.14 -6.38 29.13
C PRO A 529 25.37 -6.67 27.84
N TYR A 530 24.11 -7.15 27.93
CA TYR A 530 23.34 -7.65 26.78
C TYR A 530 22.81 -6.53 25.87
N PHE A 531 22.59 -5.34 26.42
CA PHE A 531 22.23 -4.15 25.66
C PHE A 531 23.09 -2.96 26.08
N GLN A 532 23.49 -2.17 25.10
CA GLN A 532 24.14 -0.87 25.30
C GLN A 532 23.11 0.23 25.07
N THR A 533 22.95 1.10 26.07
CA THR A 533 22.01 2.24 25.99
C THR A 533 22.76 3.51 25.66
N SER A 534 22.36 4.20 24.59
CA SER A 534 22.81 5.55 24.25
C SER A 534 21.63 6.52 24.35
N ARG A 535 21.86 7.73 24.87
CA ARG A 535 20.82 8.76 25.03
C ARG A 535 21.27 10.09 24.43
N VAL A 536 20.37 10.74 23.71
CA VAL A 536 20.50 12.12 23.20
C VAL A 536 19.16 12.79 23.40
N ASP A 537 19.13 13.92 24.12
CA ASP A 537 17.90 14.63 24.49
C ASP A 537 16.85 13.71 25.13
N SER A 538 15.65 13.60 24.55
CA SER A 538 14.58 12.71 24.99
C SER A 538 14.58 11.33 24.31
N TYR A 539 15.61 11.02 23.51
CA TYR A 539 15.71 9.80 22.71
C TYR A 539 16.68 8.81 23.35
N ALA A 540 16.20 7.58 23.55
CA ALA A 540 17.03 6.45 23.94
C ALA A 540 17.15 5.49 22.76
N MET A 541 18.38 5.05 22.49
CA MET A 541 18.67 4.00 21.52
C MET A 541 19.34 2.84 22.23
N LEU A 542 18.76 1.65 22.09
CA LEU A 542 19.33 0.41 22.61
C LEU A 542 19.97 -0.36 21.45
N LYS A 543 21.17 -0.85 21.68
CA LYS A 543 21.91 -1.69 20.73
C LYS A 543 22.20 -3.04 21.39
N PRO A 544 21.92 -4.18 20.72
CA PRO A 544 22.36 -5.48 21.22
C PRO A 544 23.88 -5.51 21.43
N GLY A 545 24.30 -6.06 22.56
CA GLY A 545 25.69 -6.31 22.91
C GLY A 545 26.25 -7.58 22.27
N ASP A 546 27.44 -7.99 22.70
CA ASP A 546 28.02 -9.27 22.29
C ASP A 546 27.36 -10.41 23.07
N LEU A 547 26.59 -11.24 22.36
CA LEU A 547 25.78 -12.32 22.94
C LEU A 547 26.41 -13.69 22.68
N PRO A 548 26.27 -14.65 23.62
CA PRO A 548 26.68 -16.03 23.38
C PRO A 548 25.82 -16.65 22.27
N PRO A 549 26.39 -17.52 21.42
CA PRO A 549 25.68 -18.15 20.32
C PRO A 549 24.51 -19.01 20.81
N LEU A 550 23.58 -19.31 19.90
CA LEU A 550 22.55 -20.31 20.18
C LEU A 550 23.20 -21.68 20.46
N PRO A 551 22.56 -22.53 21.29
CA PRO A 551 23.03 -23.90 21.49
C PRO A 551 22.87 -24.71 20.20
N ASP A 552 23.99 -25.22 19.67
CA ASP A 552 24.08 -25.88 18.36
C ASP A 552 23.96 -27.42 18.41
N SER A 553 23.93 -28.04 19.59
CA SER A 553 23.82 -29.51 19.70
C SER A 553 23.13 -30.01 20.97
N ALA A 554 22.42 -31.13 20.83
CA ALA A 554 21.81 -31.90 21.90
C ALA A 554 22.87 -32.78 22.60
N GLN A 555 23.77 -32.15 23.37
CA GLN A 555 24.81 -32.82 24.16
C GLN A 555 25.06 -32.11 25.49
N PHE A 556 24.00 -31.61 26.13
CA PHE A 556 24.15 -31.16 27.51
C PHE A 556 24.52 -32.36 28.38
N SER A 557 25.57 -32.18 29.16
CA SER A 557 26.06 -33.09 30.17
C SER A 557 25.69 -32.59 31.56
N THR A 558 25.85 -33.45 32.58
CA THR A 558 25.66 -33.04 33.98
C THR A 558 26.69 -32.00 34.46
N GLU A 559 27.73 -31.72 33.67
CA GLU A 559 28.74 -30.69 33.95
C GLU A 559 28.34 -29.30 33.42
N ASP A 560 27.34 -29.23 32.54
CA ASP A 560 26.85 -27.96 31.99
C ASP A 560 26.03 -27.17 33.02
N SER A 561 26.04 -25.84 32.91
CA SER A 561 25.32 -25.01 33.87
C SER A 561 23.81 -25.19 33.73
N LEU A 562 23.13 -25.34 34.86
CA LEU A 562 21.67 -25.51 34.89
C LEU A 562 20.94 -24.33 34.23
N ASP A 563 21.50 -23.12 34.35
CA ASP A 563 21.00 -21.92 33.66
C ASP A 563 21.03 -22.07 32.13
N ALA A 564 22.11 -22.64 31.57
CA ALA A 564 22.25 -22.85 30.13
C ALA A 564 21.26 -23.92 29.64
N VAL A 565 21.10 -25.02 30.38
CA VAL A 565 20.12 -26.07 30.09
C VAL A 565 18.69 -25.52 30.10
N ALA A 566 18.33 -24.74 31.13
CA ALA A 566 17.03 -24.10 31.24
C ALA A 566 16.75 -23.13 30.08
N ARG A 567 17.72 -22.30 29.68
CA ARG A 567 17.57 -21.43 28.50
C ARG A 567 17.44 -22.22 27.21
N ALA A 568 18.21 -23.28 27.02
CA ALA A 568 18.10 -24.12 25.84
C ALA A 568 16.74 -24.83 25.74
N TYR A 569 16.21 -25.32 26.87
CA TYR A 569 14.84 -25.83 26.94
C TYR A 569 13.85 -24.74 26.51
N LEU A 570 13.96 -23.51 27.03
CA LEU A 570 13.08 -22.38 26.67
C LEU A 570 13.16 -22.00 25.19
N LEU A 571 14.37 -21.87 24.64
CA LEU A 571 14.59 -21.57 23.23
C LEU A 571 13.96 -22.64 22.32
N SER A 572 14.12 -23.92 22.67
CA SER A 572 13.62 -25.07 21.90
C SER A 572 12.13 -25.42 22.13
N THR A 573 11.50 -24.87 23.16
CA THR A 573 10.04 -25.01 23.39
C THR A 573 9.27 -23.81 22.91
N ARG A 574 9.64 -22.63 23.40
CA ARG A 574 8.88 -21.39 23.23
C ARG A 574 9.15 -20.71 21.90
N PHE A 575 10.39 -20.79 21.41
CA PHE A 575 10.86 -20.05 20.24
C PHE A 575 11.31 -20.96 19.10
N ALA A 576 11.03 -22.27 19.14
CA ALA A 576 11.47 -23.21 18.11
C ALA A 576 10.93 -22.87 16.71
N ALA A 577 9.76 -22.24 16.62
CA ALA A 577 9.20 -21.79 15.35
C ALA A 577 9.82 -20.48 14.85
N ASP A 578 10.48 -19.71 15.72
CA ASP A 578 11.00 -18.35 15.47
C ASP A 578 12.52 -18.29 15.32
N LEU A 579 13.23 -19.33 15.76
CA LEU A 579 14.68 -19.43 15.77
C LEU A 579 15.17 -20.53 14.83
N PRO A 580 16.31 -20.32 14.14
CA PRO A 580 16.95 -21.34 13.32
C PRO A 580 17.70 -22.34 14.22
N LEU A 581 16.98 -23.10 15.05
CA LEU A 581 17.54 -24.11 15.96
C LEU A 581 17.60 -25.48 15.25
N PRO A 582 18.76 -25.93 14.75
CA PRO A 582 18.90 -27.30 14.27
C PRO A 582 18.62 -28.27 15.42
N ASN A 583 17.89 -29.35 15.14
CA ASN A 583 17.55 -30.38 16.12
C ASN A 583 16.78 -29.87 17.35
N ALA A 584 15.96 -28.82 17.22
CA ALA A 584 15.17 -28.26 18.32
C ALA A 584 14.39 -29.32 19.14
N THR A 585 13.92 -30.39 18.49
CA THR A 585 13.23 -31.49 19.19
C THR A 585 14.15 -32.30 20.10
N GLU A 586 15.37 -32.62 19.65
CA GLU A 586 16.37 -33.34 20.46
C GLU A 586 16.89 -32.45 21.58
N LEU A 587 17.21 -31.20 21.27
CA LEU A 587 17.62 -30.19 22.23
C LEU A 587 16.59 -30.02 23.36
N ARG A 588 15.30 -29.98 22.99
CA ARG A 588 14.19 -29.92 23.95
C ARG A 588 14.17 -31.15 24.85
N ALA A 589 14.22 -32.35 24.27
CA ALA A 589 14.12 -33.61 25.01
C ALA A 589 15.28 -33.78 26.00
N ASP A 590 16.51 -33.51 25.56
CA ASP A 590 17.70 -33.62 26.40
C ASP A 590 17.70 -32.60 27.54
N SER A 591 17.31 -31.35 27.24
CA SER A 591 17.21 -30.31 28.27
C SER A 591 16.09 -30.61 29.26
N GLU A 592 14.96 -31.16 28.80
CA GLU A 592 13.84 -31.55 29.67
C GLU A 592 14.25 -32.68 30.63
N ALA A 593 14.98 -33.69 30.15
CA ALA A 593 15.46 -34.79 30.98
C ALA A 593 16.39 -34.30 32.10
N LEU A 594 17.32 -33.41 31.80
CA LEU A 594 18.23 -32.83 32.80
C LEU A 594 17.50 -31.95 33.82
N LEU A 595 16.48 -31.20 33.40
CA LEU A 595 15.69 -30.36 34.31
C LEU A 595 14.79 -31.17 35.26
N GLN A 596 14.35 -32.37 34.87
CA GLN A 596 13.49 -33.21 35.71
C GLN A 596 14.21 -33.73 36.96
N ASP A 597 15.51 -34.02 36.84
CA ASP A 597 16.31 -34.62 37.91
C ASP A 597 17.15 -33.59 38.70
N ALA A 598 17.13 -32.31 38.28
CA ALA A 598 17.94 -31.25 38.88
C ALA A 598 17.24 -30.50 40.01
N ASP A 599 18.04 -30.00 40.96
CA ASP A 599 17.57 -29.05 41.96
C ASP A 599 17.43 -27.64 41.36
N LEU A 600 16.22 -27.33 40.92
CA LEU A 600 15.90 -26.04 40.29
C LEU A 600 15.89 -24.87 41.28
N THR A 601 16.04 -25.12 42.59
CA THR A 601 16.12 -24.04 43.58
C THR A 601 17.37 -23.20 43.45
N ALA A 602 18.37 -23.59 42.64
CA ALA A 602 19.54 -22.79 42.33
C ALA A 602 19.29 -21.75 41.21
N LEU A 603 18.32 -21.99 40.32
CA LEU A 603 18.06 -21.14 39.15
C LEU A 603 17.63 -19.72 39.55
N PRO A 604 17.98 -18.68 38.76
CA PRO A 604 17.44 -17.34 38.93
C PRO A 604 15.90 -17.33 38.91
N VAL A 605 15.27 -16.50 39.74
CA VAL A 605 13.80 -16.40 39.82
C VAL A 605 13.20 -16.04 38.46
N ALA A 606 13.83 -15.14 37.71
CA ALA A 606 13.42 -14.79 36.35
C ALA A 606 13.32 -16.01 35.42
N LEU A 607 14.32 -16.90 35.47
CA LEU A 607 14.33 -18.09 34.63
C LEU A 607 13.28 -19.11 35.06
N LEU A 608 13.02 -19.23 36.37
CA LEU A 608 11.94 -20.06 36.91
C LEU A 608 10.56 -19.55 36.47
N LEU A 609 10.33 -18.23 36.47
CA LEU A 609 9.10 -17.62 35.97
C LEU A 609 8.90 -17.88 34.47
N ASP A 610 9.98 -17.83 33.68
CA ASP A 610 9.93 -18.13 32.25
C ASP A 610 9.71 -19.62 31.95
N LEU A 611 10.22 -20.52 32.80
CA LEU A 611 10.01 -21.97 32.71
C LEU A 611 8.58 -22.39 33.07
N GLN A 612 7.96 -21.73 34.06
CA GLN A 612 6.65 -22.11 34.59
C GLN A 612 5.56 -22.35 33.53
N PRO A 613 5.35 -21.47 32.53
CA PRO A 613 4.27 -21.65 31.54
C PRO A 613 4.52 -22.77 30.52
N VAL A 614 5.76 -23.25 30.36
CA VAL A 614 6.14 -24.21 29.31
C VAL A 614 6.62 -25.56 29.85
N ALA A 615 6.99 -25.63 31.13
CA ALA A 615 7.37 -26.88 31.79
C ALA A 615 6.16 -27.82 31.87
N THR A 616 6.40 -29.13 31.69
CA THR A 616 5.35 -30.14 31.79
C THR A 616 5.76 -31.27 32.75
N GLY A 617 4.78 -32.07 33.20
CA GLY A 617 5.04 -33.25 34.03
C GLY A 617 5.84 -32.96 35.31
N ALA A 618 6.91 -33.75 35.53
CA ALA A 618 7.76 -33.64 36.71
C ALA A 618 8.55 -32.31 36.75
N ALA A 619 9.00 -31.80 35.60
CA ALA A 619 9.70 -30.52 35.52
C ALA A 619 8.80 -29.36 35.97
N ALA A 620 7.51 -29.37 35.62
CA ALA A 620 6.56 -28.36 36.09
C ALA A 620 6.40 -28.37 37.62
N ALA A 621 6.36 -29.55 38.24
CA ALA A 621 6.30 -29.67 39.70
C ALA A 621 7.56 -29.12 40.37
N ALA A 622 8.75 -29.44 39.83
CA ALA A 622 10.03 -28.94 40.32
C ALA A 622 10.14 -27.41 40.21
N VAL A 623 9.71 -26.82 39.08
CA VAL A 623 9.70 -25.36 38.88
C VAL A 623 8.79 -24.68 39.89
N ASN A 624 7.56 -25.19 40.07
CA ASN A 624 6.61 -24.62 41.02
C ASN A 624 7.09 -24.74 42.47
N GLN A 625 7.75 -25.85 42.85
CA GLN A 625 8.34 -26.02 44.16
C GLN A 625 9.50 -25.03 44.39
N ALA A 626 10.38 -24.84 43.40
CA ALA A 626 11.47 -23.88 43.46
C ALA A 626 10.95 -22.44 43.60
N LEU A 627 9.93 -22.05 42.81
CA LEU A 627 9.27 -20.75 42.93
C LEU A 627 8.63 -20.56 44.31
N ALA A 628 7.89 -21.55 44.81
CA ALA A 628 7.25 -21.47 46.12
C ALA A 628 8.26 -21.32 47.28
N SER A 629 9.49 -21.79 47.11
CA SER A 629 10.55 -21.66 48.11
C SER A 629 11.22 -20.28 48.13
N ARG A 630 11.13 -19.53 47.02
CA ARG A 630 11.83 -18.26 46.81
C ARG A 630 10.91 -17.04 46.80
N LEU A 631 9.69 -17.21 46.30
CA LEU A 631 8.66 -16.18 46.33
C LEU A 631 7.89 -16.30 47.64
N GLN A 632 7.90 -15.24 48.44
CA GLN A 632 7.01 -15.15 49.58
C GLN A 632 5.58 -15.02 49.04
N TRP A 633 4.75 -16.03 49.30
CA TRP A 633 3.30 -15.87 49.21
C TRP A 633 2.96 -14.70 50.14
N PRO A 634 2.28 -13.63 49.68
CA PRO A 634 1.81 -12.64 50.62
C PRO A 634 0.88 -13.32 51.62
N GLU A 635 0.92 -12.88 52.88
CA GLU A 635 -0.12 -13.28 53.82
C GLU A 635 -1.48 -12.95 53.17
N PRO A 636 -2.46 -13.87 53.25
CA PRO A 636 -3.77 -13.64 52.65
C PRO A 636 -4.35 -12.32 53.14
N VAL A 637 -4.47 -11.33 52.23
CA VAL A 637 -5.10 -10.05 52.56
C VAL A 637 -6.58 -10.31 52.67
N THR A 638 -7.08 -10.23 53.89
CA THR A 638 -8.49 -10.38 54.20
C THR A 638 -9.08 -8.99 54.27
N LEU A 639 -9.85 -8.59 53.26
CA LEU A 639 -10.61 -7.35 53.32
C LEU A 639 -11.70 -7.53 54.37
N VAL A 640 -11.74 -6.64 55.36
CA VAL A 640 -12.77 -6.63 56.41
C VAL A 640 -13.74 -5.51 56.09
N ASP A 641 -15.04 -5.79 56.14
CA ASP A 641 -16.05 -4.74 55.99
C ASP A 641 -16.07 -3.80 57.20
N ASP A 642 -16.89 -2.74 57.13
CA ASP A 642 -17.05 -1.69 58.13
C ASP A 642 -17.46 -2.21 59.52
N THR A 643 -17.89 -3.48 59.61
CA THR A 643 -18.29 -4.16 60.83
C THR A 643 -17.22 -5.12 61.37
N GLY A 644 -16.07 -5.20 60.71
CA GLY A 644 -14.97 -6.09 61.08
C GLY A 644 -15.18 -7.54 60.66
N VAL A 645 -16.09 -7.82 59.72
CA VAL A 645 -16.31 -9.17 59.16
C VAL A 645 -15.52 -9.34 57.85
N PRO A 646 -14.72 -10.40 57.72
CA PRO A 646 -13.92 -10.65 56.51
C PRO A 646 -14.82 -10.88 55.29
N SER A 647 -14.72 -10.03 54.28
CA SER A 647 -15.59 -9.99 53.11
C SER A 647 -14.99 -10.64 51.85
N VAL A 648 -13.66 -10.57 51.65
CA VAL A 648 -12.97 -11.20 50.51
C VAL A 648 -11.51 -11.56 50.88
N GLN A 649 -11.05 -12.75 50.48
CA GLN A 649 -9.67 -13.18 50.60
C GLN A 649 -9.02 -13.17 49.21
N LEU A 650 -8.03 -12.31 48.98
CA LEU A 650 -7.30 -12.21 47.72
C LEU A 650 -5.92 -12.86 47.85
N LEU A 651 -5.63 -13.86 47.03
CA LEU A 651 -4.28 -14.40 46.83
C LEU A 651 -3.58 -13.57 45.76
N GLY A 652 -2.89 -12.50 46.17
CA GLY A 652 -2.00 -11.77 45.28
C GLY A 652 -0.64 -12.46 45.19
N TYR A 653 0.14 -12.20 44.13
CA TYR A 653 1.59 -12.35 44.16
C TYR A 653 2.18 -10.95 44.32
N GLN A 654 3.22 -10.77 45.14
CA GLN A 654 4.15 -9.64 44.96
C GLN A 654 5.29 -10.16 44.08
N LEU A 655 5.41 -9.60 42.87
CA LEU A 655 6.58 -9.75 42.00
C LEU A 655 7.52 -8.58 42.25
#